data_AF-A0A9L0R845-F1
#
_entry.id   AF-A0A9L0R845-F1
#
_cell.length_a   1.000
_cell.length_b   1.000
_cell.length_c   1.000
_cell.angle_alpha   90.00
_cell.angle_beta   90.00
_cell.angle_gamma   90.00
#
_symmetry.space_group_name_H-M   'P 1'
#
loop_
_entity.id
_entity.type
_entity.pdbx_description
1 polymer ?
#
loop_
_entity_poly.entity_id
_entity_poly.type
_entity_poly.pdbx_seq_one_letter_code
_entity_poly.pdbx_strand_id
1 'polypeptide(L)'
;MSKKRKWDDDYVRYWFTCTTEVDGTQRPQCVLCNSIFSNADLRPSKLSDHFNRQHGGVGGHDLNSLKHMPAHSDQNETLKAFGVASHEDALLQASYQFAYLCAKEKNPHTIAEKLVKPCALEIAQIVLGPDAQKKLQQVPLSDDVIHSRIDEMSQDILQQVLEDIKASPLKVGVQLAETTDMDDCSQLMAFVRYVKEREIIEEFLFCEPLQLTMKGIDVFNLFRDFFWKHKIALDVCGSVCTDGASSMLGENSEFVACVKKEVPHIVITHCLLNPHELVTKTLPAKLRDALFTVVRVVNFIKGRAPNHRVFQAFFEEIGIEYSVLLFHTEMRWLSRGQILTHVFEMYEEIDQFLHHQSSNLVDGFENKEFKIHLAYLADLFKHLNELSASMQRTGMNTVSAREKLSAFVRKFPFWLKRIEKRNFTNFPFLEEIIVSDNEAVCIATDITLHLQQLSNFFHGYFSIGDLDEASKWILDPFLFNLDFVDDGYLMKNDLAELRASGQILMEFETMKLEDFWCAQFTAFPNLAKTALEILIPFATTYLCELGFSSLLHFKTKSRSCFNMSDDIRVAISKKVPRFSDIIEQKLQLQQKSLYHIWNSSCNWSHRLIKLTVIHSPSPDPSTCTEQTGPPGRTGNRGKPGPKGKAGAIGRAGPRGPKGVSGAPGKHGTPGKKGPKGRKGEPGLPGPCSCGSGRAKSAFSVAVTKSYPRERLPIKFDKILMNEGGHYNASSGKFVCGVPGIYYFSYDITLANKHLAIGLVHNGQYRIRTFDANTGNHDVASGSTILALKQGDEVWLQIFYSEQNGLFYDPYWTDSLFTGFLIYADQDNPNEL
;
A
#
# COMPACT_ATOMS: atom_id res chain seq x y z
N MET A 1 13.61 -15.20 -22.03
CA MET A 1 12.40 -15.99 -21.71
C MET A 1 12.72 -17.47 -21.80
N SER A 2 12.55 -18.23 -20.72
CA SER A 2 12.58 -19.70 -20.79
C SER A 2 11.29 -20.23 -21.44
N LYS A 3 11.34 -21.38 -22.10
CA LYS A 3 10.13 -22.01 -22.65
C LYS A 3 9.30 -22.61 -21.50
N LYS A 4 8.25 -21.92 -21.06
CA LYS A 4 7.20 -22.51 -20.20
C LYS A 4 6.58 -23.71 -20.95
N ARG A 5 6.47 -24.86 -20.28
CA ARG A 5 5.76 -26.05 -20.78
C ARG A 5 4.26 -25.85 -20.57
N LYS A 6 3.43 -26.35 -21.48
CA LYS A 6 1.98 -26.43 -21.26
C LYS A 6 1.62 -27.74 -20.59
N TRP A 7 0.50 -27.75 -19.89
CA TRP A 7 -0.16 -28.97 -19.45
C TRP A 7 -0.50 -29.86 -20.64
N ASP A 8 -0.46 -31.17 -20.42
CA ASP A 8 -0.86 -32.21 -21.33
C ASP A 8 -1.77 -33.15 -20.54
N ASP A 9 -2.97 -33.43 -21.03
CA ASP A 9 -3.93 -34.30 -20.34
C ASP A 9 -3.40 -35.74 -20.19
N ASP A 10 -2.43 -36.11 -21.02
CA ASP A 10 -1.65 -37.34 -20.90
C ASP A 10 -0.82 -37.41 -19.60
N TYR A 11 -0.67 -36.33 -18.82
CA TYR A 11 0.01 -36.35 -17.50
C TYR A 11 -0.87 -36.91 -16.38
N VAL A 12 -2.18 -37.01 -16.60
CA VAL A 12 -3.14 -37.68 -15.70
C VAL A 12 -2.71 -39.13 -15.38
N ARG A 13 -2.07 -39.83 -16.32
CA ARG A 13 -1.56 -41.20 -16.13
C ARG A 13 -0.46 -41.34 -15.06
N TYR A 14 0.13 -40.22 -14.61
CA TYR A 14 1.13 -40.20 -13.54
C TYR A 14 0.54 -39.81 -12.18
N TRP A 15 -0.80 -39.74 -12.05
CA TRP A 15 -1.53 -39.27 -10.86
C TRP A 15 -1.32 -37.77 -10.57
N PHE A 16 -1.31 -36.95 -11.62
CA PHE A 16 -1.22 -35.50 -11.53
C PHE A 16 -2.44 -34.81 -12.16
N THR A 17 -2.77 -33.65 -11.61
CA THR A 17 -3.71 -32.66 -12.15
C THR A 17 -2.96 -31.34 -12.44
N CYS A 18 -3.67 -30.35 -12.98
CA CYS A 18 -3.12 -29.04 -13.27
C CYS A 18 -3.73 -27.96 -12.37
N THR A 19 -2.88 -27.23 -11.63
CA THR A 19 -3.24 -25.93 -11.06
C THR A 19 -2.80 -24.83 -12.02
N THR A 20 -3.62 -23.79 -12.20
CA THR A 20 -3.29 -22.62 -13.03
C THR A 20 -3.20 -21.38 -12.16
N GLU A 21 -2.06 -20.71 -12.18
CA GLU A 21 -1.81 -19.47 -11.44
C GLU A 21 -2.47 -18.26 -12.12
N VAL A 22 -2.55 -17.14 -11.40
CA VAL A 22 -3.20 -15.89 -11.88
C VAL A 22 -2.51 -15.33 -13.14
N ASP A 23 -1.21 -15.60 -13.35
CA ASP A 23 -0.48 -15.23 -14.58
C ASP A 23 -0.71 -16.19 -15.76
N GLY A 24 -1.55 -17.22 -15.58
CA GLY A 24 -1.81 -18.28 -16.57
C GLY A 24 -0.77 -19.42 -16.58
N THR A 25 0.16 -19.48 -15.63
CA THR A 25 1.14 -20.58 -15.53
C THR A 25 0.48 -21.85 -15.05
N GLN A 26 0.67 -22.93 -15.81
CA GLN A 26 0.23 -24.27 -15.46
C GLN A 26 1.31 -25.00 -14.65
N ARG A 27 0.93 -25.53 -13.49
CA ARG A 27 1.79 -26.31 -12.59
C ARG A 27 1.18 -27.71 -12.36
N PRO A 28 1.97 -28.79 -12.32
CA PRO A 28 1.45 -30.12 -11.99
C PRO A 28 1.24 -30.24 -10.47
N GLN A 29 0.08 -30.73 -10.05
CA GLN A 29 -0.24 -31.07 -8.66
C GLN A 29 -0.44 -32.58 -8.52
N CYS A 30 0.25 -33.22 -7.58
CA CYS A 30 0.03 -34.64 -7.31
C CYS A 30 -1.32 -34.83 -6.60
N VAL A 31 -2.14 -35.78 -7.08
CA VAL A 31 -3.50 -36.01 -6.55
C VAL A 31 -3.48 -36.68 -5.16
N LEU A 32 -2.42 -37.41 -4.83
CA LEU A 32 -2.31 -38.18 -3.59
C LEU A 32 -1.70 -37.38 -2.42
N CYS A 33 -0.60 -36.65 -2.63
CA CYS A 33 0.01 -35.81 -1.57
C CYS A 33 -0.29 -34.30 -1.69
N ASN A 34 -1.08 -33.88 -2.67
CA ASN A 34 -1.39 -32.47 -2.98
C ASN A 34 -0.17 -31.57 -3.27
N SER A 35 1.06 -32.11 -3.37
CA SER A 35 2.27 -31.33 -3.68
C SER A 35 2.18 -30.71 -5.08
N ILE A 36 2.42 -29.40 -5.16
CA ILE A 36 2.45 -28.62 -6.39
C ILE A 36 3.91 -28.43 -6.82
N PHE A 37 4.21 -28.70 -8.09
CA PHE A 37 5.56 -28.67 -8.63
C PHE A 37 5.77 -27.44 -9.54
N SER A 38 7.01 -27.16 -9.92
CA SER A 38 7.28 -26.06 -10.85
C SER A 38 6.84 -26.41 -12.28
N ASN A 39 6.65 -25.40 -13.14
CA ASN A 39 6.40 -25.64 -14.57
C ASN A 39 7.54 -26.42 -15.26
N ALA A 40 8.77 -26.35 -14.74
CA ALA A 40 9.92 -27.10 -15.24
C ALA A 40 9.84 -28.62 -14.92
N ASP A 41 8.93 -29.00 -14.01
CA ASP A 41 8.66 -30.37 -13.57
C ASP A 41 7.51 -31.03 -14.34
N LEU A 42 6.90 -30.35 -15.33
CA LEU A 42 6.08 -30.94 -16.39
C LEU A 42 6.93 -31.83 -17.33
N ARG A 43 7.62 -32.81 -16.75
CA ARG A 43 8.39 -33.86 -17.41
C ARG A 43 7.82 -35.20 -16.94
N PRO A 44 7.28 -36.05 -17.83
CA PRO A 44 6.79 -37.38 -17.48
C PRO A 44 7.68 -38.18 -16.53
N SER A 45 9.01 -38.12 -16.73
CA SER A 45 9.98 -38.77 -15.84
C SER A 45 9.96 -38.23 -14.40
N LYS A 46 9.86 -36.91 -14.21
CA LYS A 46 9.82 -36.29 -12.87
C LYS A 46 8.51 -36.59 -12.14
N LEU A 47 7.40 -36.56 -12.87
CA LEU A 47 6.07 -36.92 -12.33
C LEU A 47 6.05 -38.40 -11.91
N SER A 48 6.54 -39.29 -12.77
CA SER A 48 6.70 -40.72 -12.47
C SER A 48 7.68 -40.98 -11.32
N ASP A 49 8.82 -40.28 -11.27
CA ASP A 49 9.80 -40.40 -10.17
C ASP A 49 9.19 -39.98 -8.83
N HIS A 50 8.42 -38.89 -8.78
CA HIS A 50 7.70 -38.49 -7.58
C HIS A 50 6.70 -39.57 -7.14
N PHE A 51 5.84 -40.02 -8.06
CA PHE A 51 4.84 -41.05 -7.78
C PHE A 51 5.50 -42.34 -7.26
N ASN A 52 6.53 -42.84 -7.93
CA ASN A 52 7.21 -44.07 -7.52
C ASN A 52 7.95 -43.92 -6.17
N ARG A 53 8.49 -42.74 -5.84
CA ARG A 53 9.20 -42.50 -4.57
C ARG A 53 8.27 -42.27 -3.38
N GLN A 54 7.18 -41.54 -3.56
CA GLN A 54 6.28 -41.14 -2.47
C GLN A 54 5.04 -42.03 -2.35
N HIS A 55 4.61 -42.64 -3.47
CA HIS A 55 3.37 -43.40 -3.59
C HIS A 55 3.58 -44.79 -4.21
N GLY A 56 4.82 -45.27 -4.33
CA GLY A 56 5.15 -46.57 -4.94
C GLY A 56 4.45 -47.77 -4.30
N GLY A 57 4.07 -47.69 -3.02
CA GLY A 57 3.24 -48.70 -2.34
C GLY A 57 1.80 -48.81 -2.84
N VAL A 58 1.28 -47.80 -3.53
CA VAL A 58 -0.05 -47.79 -4.16
C VAL A 58 -0.04 -48.53 -5.52
N GLY A 59 1.15 -48.74 -6.11
CA GLY A 59 1.34 -49.42 -7.40
C GLY A 59 1.00 -50.93 -7.44
N GLY A 60 0.45 -51.49 -6.35
CA GLY A 60 0.02 -52.88 -6.26
C GLY A 60 -1.42 -53.16 -6.73
N HIS A 61 -2.24 -52.13 -6.96
CA HIS A 61 -3.58 -52.33 -7.52
C HIS A 61 -3.51 -52.48 -9.03
N ASP A 62 -3.46 -53.73 -9.49
CA ASP A 62 -3.61 -54.11 -10.89
C ASP A 62 -4.90 -53.47 -11.46
N LEU A 63 -4.77 -52.64 -12.50
CA LEU A 63 -5.89 -52.02 -13.22
C LEU A 63 -6.89 -53.06 -13.78
N ASN A 64 -6.50 -54.34 -13.90
CA ASN A 64 -7.43 -55.41 -14.23
C ASN A 64 -8.33 -55.85 -13.06
N SER A 65 -7.92 -55.67 -11.80
CA SER A 65 -8.74 -56.03 -10.62
C SER A 65 -9.99 -55.14 -10.48
N LEU A 66 -9.97 -53.93 -11.06
CA LEU A 66 -11.10 -53.00 -11.13
C LEU A 66 -12.15 -53.36 -12.20
N LYS A 67 -11.92 -54.37 -13.05
CA LYS A 67 -12.84 -54.75 -14.15
C LYS A 67 -14.17 -55.39 -13.70
N HIS A 68 -14.33 -55.69 -12.42
CA HIS A 68 -15.48 -56.42 -11.88
C HIS A 68 -16.39 -55.60 -10.95
N MET A 69 -16.16 -54.30 -10.78
CA MET A 69 -17.09 -53.44 -10.04
C MET A 69 -18.30 -53.08 -10.93
N PRO A 70 -19.56 -53.32 -10.50
CA PRO A 70 -20.74 -52.96 -11.27
C PRO A 70 -20.87 -51.45 -11.47
N ALA A 71 -21.40 -51.03 -12.62
CA ALA A 71 -21.62 -49.62 -12.99
C ALA A 71 -22.67 -48.87 -12.14
N HIS A 72 -23.10 -49.46 -11.02
CA HIS A 72 -24.08 -48.93 -10.07
C HIS A 72 -23.67 -49.12 -8.60
N SER A 73 -22.38 -49.36 -8.31
CA SER A 73 -21.90 -49.29 -6.92
C SER A 73 -21.96 -47.85 -6.40
N ASP A 74 -22.33 -47.71 -5.13
CA ASP A 74 -22.54 -46.41 -4.50
C ASP A 74 -21.23 -45.60 -4.49
N GLN A 75 -21.31 -44.27 -4.66
CA GLN A 75 -20.11 -43.44 -4.81
C GLN A 75 -19.16 -43.58 -3.60
N ASN A 76 -19.73 -43.79 -2.40
CA ASN A 76 -19.01 -44.03 -1.15
C ASN A 76 -18.31 -45.39 -1.04
N GLU A 77 -18.73 -46.44 -1.75
CA GLU A 77 -18.06 -47.75 -1.68
C GLU A 77 -16.81 -47.80 -2.56
N THR A 78 -16.87 -47.16 -3.74
CA THR A 78 -15.72 -47.01 -4.63
C THR A 78 -14.60 -46.19 -3.94
N LEU A 79 -14.96 -45.17 -3.15
CA LEU A 79 -14.01 -44.33 -2.40
C LEU A 79 -13.23 -45.11 -1.33
N LYS A 80 -13.87 -46.03 -0.60
CA LYS A 80 -13.18 -46.90 0.39
C LYS A 80 -12.17 -47.84 -0.28
N ALA A 81 -12.44 -48.30 -1.51
CA ALA A 81 -11.56 -49.19 -2.24
C ALA A 81 -10.24 -48.54 -2.70
N PHE A 82 -10.19 -47.20 -2.82
CA PHE A 82 -8.95 -46.45 -3.12
C PHE A 82 -8.16 -46.02 -1.87
N GLY A 83 -8.58 -46.41 -0.67
CA GLY A 83 -7.89 -46.07 0.58
C GLY A 83 -8.06 -44.62 1.05
N VAL A 84 -8.90 -43.83 0.39
CA VAL A 84 -9.27 -42.46 0.78
C VAL A 84 -10.27 -42.53 1.95
N ALA A 85 -9.72 -42.85 3.13
CA ALA A 85 -10.45 -42.93 4.39
C ALA A 85 -10.05 -41.76 5.31
N SER A 86 -10.92 -41.47 6.29
CA SER A 86 -10.95 -40.38 7.28
C SER A 86 -9.65 -40.01 8.04
N HIS A 87 -8.52 -40.65 7.76
CA HIS A 87 -7.21 -40.27 8.27
C HIS A 87 -6.60 -39.05 7.56
N GLU A 88 -6.95 -38.78 6.30
CA GLU A 88 -6.44 -37.60 5.57
C GLU A 88 -6.97 -36.29 6.16
N ASP A 89 -8.23 -36.27 6.60
CA ASP A 89 -8.91 -35.10 7.18
C ASP A 89 -8.11 -34.51 8.36
N ALA A 90 -7.66 -35.36 9.29
CA ALA A 90 -6.91 -34.93 10.47
C ALA A 90 -5.50 -34.40 10.14
N LEU A 91 -4.83 -34.99 9.14
CA LEU A 91 -3.52 -34.52 8.67
C LEU A 91 -3.63 -33.18 7.94
N LEU A 92 -4.68 -33.03 7.13
CA LEU A 92 -4.96 -31.79 6.40
C LEU A 92 -5.42 -30.68 7.35
N GLN A 93 -6.27 -30.99 8.33
CA GLN A 93 -6.66 -30.06 9.40
C GLN A 93 -5.46 -29.59 10.23
N ALA A 94 -4.56 -30.49 10.61
CA ALA A 94 -3.32 -30.13 11.30
C ALA A 94 -2.42 -29.20 10.45
N SER A 95 -2.37 -29.41 9.13
CA SER A 95 -1.65 -28.54 8.19
C SER A 95 -2.25 -27.12 8.11
N TYR A 96 -3.58 -27.00 7.96
CA TYR A 96 -4.25 -25.69 7.99
C TYR A 96 -4.10 -25.00 9.33
N GLN A 97 -4.27 -25.71 10.46
CA GLN A 97 -4.13 -25.14 11.79
C GLN A 97 -2.71 -24.62 12.04
N PHE A 98 -1.69 -25.33 11.56
CA PHE A 98 -0.32 -24.85 11.61
C PHE A 98 -0.10 -23.60 10.76
N ALA A 99 -0.59 -23.60 9.52
CA ALA A 99 -0.49 -22.44 8.63
C ALA A 99 -1.19 -21.20 9.21
N TYR A 100 -2.34 -21.39 9.86
CA TYR A 100 -3.09 -20.32 10.55
C TYR A 100 -2.27 -19.70 11.67
N LEU A 101 -1.69 -20.53 12.55
CA LEU A 101 -0.80 -20.08 13.63
C LEU A 101 0.46 -19.40 13.09
N CYS A 102 1.05 -19.92 11.99
CA CYS A 102 2.21 -19.32 11.35
C CYS A 102 1.92 -17.87 10.88
N ALA A 103 0.77 -17.64 10.25
CA ALA A 103 0.34 -16.31 9.83
C ALA A 103 -0.04 -15.41 11.01
N LYS A 104 -0.79 -15.93 12.00
CA LYS A 104 -1.20 -15.18 13.20
C LYS A 104 -0.01 -14.64 14.00
N GLU A 105 1.01 -15.47 14.20
CA GLU A 105 2.26 -15.09 14.86
C GLU A 105 3.26 -14.35 13.94
N LYS A 106 2.84 -13.99 12.71
CA LYS A 106 3.62 -13.24 11.71
C LYS A 106 4.96 -13.89 11.35
N ASN A 107 5.04 -15.22 11.48
CA ASN A 107 6.26 -15.98 11.29
C ASN A 107 6.60 -16.21 9.80
N PRO A 108 7.88 -16.45 9.47
CA PRO A 108 8.27 -16.84 8.12
C PRO A 108 7.79 -18.27 7.82
N HIS A 109 7.15 -18.50 6.67
CA HIS A 109 6.60 -19.79 6.25
C HIS A 109 7.61 -20.96 6.43
N THR A 110 8.89 -20.73 6.11
CA THR A 110 9.98 -21.71 6.26
C THR A 110 10.21 -22.23 7.68
N ILE A 111 9.65 -21.60 8.74
CA ILE A 111 9.76 -22.08 10.13
C ILE A 111 9.16 -23.49 10.30
N ALA A 112 8.12 -23.79 9.52
CA ALA A 112 7.40 -25.05 9.53
C ALA A 112 8.35 -26.22 9.18
N GLU A 113 9.08 -26.06 8.09
CA GLU A 113 9.97 -27.07 7.52
C GLU A 113 11.34 -27.10 8.22
N LYS A 114 11.90 -25.94 8.56
CA LYS A 114 13.26 -25.83 9.12
C LYS A 114 13.37 -26.13 10.61
N LEU A 115 12.30 -25.92 11.39
CA LEU A 115 12.34 -26.01 12.85
C LEU A 115 11.20 -26.84 13.43
N VAL A 116 9.95 -26.48 13.15
CA VAL A 116 8.83 -27.07 13.91
C VAL A 116 8.59 -28.53 13.55
N LYS A 117 8.55 -28.87 12.26
CA LYS A 117 8.36 -30.27 11.84
C LYS A 117 9.51 -31.18 12.33
N PRO A 118 10.80 -30.86 12.15
CA PRO A 118 11.90 -31.63 12.74
C PRO A 118 11.78 -31.80 14.26
N CYS A 119 11.50 -30.71 15.00
CA CYS A 119 11.37 -30.76 16.46
C CYS A 119 10.21 -31.64 16.91
N ALA A 120 9.05 -31.52 16.28
CA ALA A 120 7.87 -32.30 16.62
C ALA A 120 8.07 -33.80 16.29
N LEU A 121 8.84 -34.14 15.26
CA LEU A 121 9.20 -35.52 14.91
C LEU A 121 10.16 -36.16 15.92
N GLU A 122 11.14 -35.41 16.44
CA GLU A 122 12.01 -35.87 17.52
C GLU A 122 11.22 -36.09 18.82
N ILE A 123 10.37 -35.13 19.21
CA ILE A 123 9.51 -35.27 20.39
C ILE A 123 8.56 -36.47 20.24
N ALA A 124 7.93 -36.65 19.08
CA ALA A 124 7.07 -37.80 18.84
C ALA A 124 7.84 -39.13 18.93
N GLN A 125 9.06 -39.20 18.39
CA GLN A 125 9.91 -40.39 18.47
C GLN A 125 10.31 -40.73 19.91
N ILE A 126 10.69 -39.73 20.70
CA ILE A 126 11.16 -39.90 22.09
C ILE A 126 10.02 -40.23 23.05
N VAL A 127 8.88 -39.53 22.93
CA VAL A 127 7.79 -39.58 23.91
C VAL A 127 6.68 -40.58 23.52
N LEU A 128 6.39 -40.71 22.23
CA LEU A 128 5.24 -41.47 21.70
C LEU A 128 5.66 -42.69 20.85
N GLY A 129 6.93 -42.78 20.47
CA GLY A 129 7.51 -43.88 19.69
C GLY A 129 7.40 -43.71 18.16
N PRO A 130 7.99 -44.67 17.41
CA PRO A 130 8.22 -44.53 15.97
C PRO A 130 6.96 -44.52 15.11
N ASP A 131 5.86 -45.14 15.56
CA ASP A 131 4.62 -45.13 14.79
C ASP A 131 3.87 -43.80 14.92
N ALA A 132 4.06 -43.07 16.03
CA ALA A 132 3.60 -41.69 16.17
C ALA A 132 4.44 -40.74 15.30
N GLN A 133 5.78 -40.89 15.29
CA GLN A 133 6.66 -40.14 14.40
C GLN A 133 6.26 -40.33 12.92
N LYS A 134 6.07 -41.58 12.46
CA LYS A 134 5.66 -41.88 11.08
C LYS A 134 4.31 -41.28 10.69
N LYS A 135 3.35 -41.19 11.62
CA LYS A 135 2.07 -40.50 11.38
C LYS A 135 2.28 -38.98 11.24
N LEU A 136 3.04 -38.39 12.16
CA LEU A 136 3.32 -36.95 12.14
C LEU A 136 4.15 -36.52 10.91
N GLN A 137 5.02 -37.39 10.40
CA GLN A 137 5.80 -37.18 9.17
C GLN A 137 4.91 -36.87 7.96
N GLN A 138 3.68 -37.39 7.95
CA GLN A 138 2.72 -37.25 6.84
C GLN A 138 2.03 -35.88 6.81
N VAL A 139 2.06 -35.09 7.89
CA VAL A 139 1.45 -33.74 7.90
C VAL A 139 2.21 -32.84 6.91
N PRO A 140 1.57 -32.29 5.87
CA PRO A 140 2.25 -31.48 4.86
C PRO A 140 2.51 -30.06 5.42
N LEU A 141 3.79 -29.69 5.57
CA LEU A 141 4.26 -28.46 6.20
C LEU A 141 5.48 -27.86 5.47
N SER A 142 5.62 -28.09 4.17
CA SER A 142 6.65 -27.43 3.36
C SER A 142 6.27 -25.97 3.07
N ASP A 143 7.26 -25.14 2.73
CA ASP A 143 7.08 -23.70 2.48
C ASP A 143 5.90 -23.39 1.53
N ASP A 144 5.91 -24.02 0.34
CA ASP A 144 4.84 -23.92 -0.68
C ASP A 144 3.44 -24.34 -0.15
N VAL A 145 3.39 -25.31 0.79
CA VAL A 145 2.12 -25.76 1.38
C VAL A 145 1.61 -24.71 2.36
N ILE A 146 2.47 -24.16 3.22
CA ILE A 146 2.06 -23.11 4.17
C ILE A 146 1.52 -21.89 3.42
N HIS A 147 2.20 -21.44 2.36
CA HIS A 147 1.72 -20.37 1.48
C HIS A 147 0.34 -20.72 0.89
N SER A 148 0.20 -21.87 0.23
CA SER A 148 -1.07 -22.31 -0.38
C SER A 148 -2.23 -22.38 0.61
N ARG A 149 -1.98 -22.81 1.87
CA ARG A 149 -3.02 -22.85 2.91
C ARG A 149 -3.40 -21.44 3.38
N ILE A 150 -2.45 -20.52 3.48
CA ILE A 150 -2.69 -19.11 3.83
C ILE A 150 -3.53 -18.43 2.75
N ASP A 151 -3.23 -18.64 1.46
CA ASP A 151 -4.04 -18.12 0.35
C ASP A 151 -5.51 -18.59 0.43
N GLU A 152 -5.71 -19.89 0.69
CA GLU A 152 -7.03 -20.53 0.79
C GLU A 152 -7.82 -20.00 2.01
N MET A 153 -7.17 -19.86 3.17
CA MET A 153 -7.77 -19.27 4.37
C MET A 153 -8.08 -17.78 4.21
N SER A 154 -7.19 -17.04 3.54
CA SER A 154 -7.38 -15.62 3.23
C SER A 154 -8.60 -15.40 2.34
N GLN A 155 -8.76 -16.22 1.30
CA GLN A 155 -9.91 -16.15 0.39
C GLN A 155 -11.23 -16.45 1.13
N ASP A 156 -11.25 -17.43 2.02
CA ASP A 156 -12.45 -17.70 2.85
C ASP A 156 -12.76 -16.54 3.81
N ILE A 157 -11.75 -16.01 4.53
CA ILE A 157 -11.93 -14.83 5.40
C ILE A 157 -12.50 -13.66 4.59
N LEU A 158 -11.93 -13.35 3.43
CA LEU A 158 -12.41 -12.29 2.55
C LEU A 158 -13.86 -12.54 2.13
N GLN A 159 -14.19 -13.78 1.74
CA GLN A 159 -15.54 -14.16 1.35
C GLN A 159 -16.54 -13.98 2.50
N GLN A 160 -16.19 -14.36 3.73
CA GLN A 160 -17.00 -14.09 4.93
C GLN A 160 -17.22 -12.58 5.18
N VAL A 161 -16.20 -11.73 4.97
CA VAL A 161 -16.35 -10.27 5.10
C VAL A 161 -17.28 -9.71 4.03
N LEU A 162 -17.17 -10.19 2.79
CA LEU A 162 -18.02 -9.76 1.68
C LEU A 162 -19.48 -10.27 1.83
N GLU A 163 -19.68 -11.43 2.44
CA GLU A 163 -20.99 -11.95 2.86
C GLU A 163 -21.61 -11.01 3.91
N ASP A 164 -20.86 -10.64 4.95
CA ASP A 164 -21.35 -9.78 6.03
C ASP A 164 -21.61 -8.34 5.57
N ILE A 165 -20.78 -7.76 4.68
CA ILE A 165 -21.05 -6.45 4.04
C ILE A 165 -22.38 -6.47 3.27
N LYS A 166 -22.69 -7.58 2.59
CA LYS A 166 -23.94 -7.74 1.82
C LYS A 166 -25.17 -8.01 2.71
N ALA A 167 -24.96 -8.63 3.87
CA ALA A 167 -26.00 -8.94 4.85
C ALA A 167 -26.27 -7.78 5.84
N SER A 168 -25.36 -6.81 5.94
CA SER A 168 -25.49 -5.64 6.82
C SER A 168 -26.81 -4.89 6.56
N PRO A 169 -27.64 -4.63 7.58
CA PRO A 169 -28.90 -3.90 7.42
C PRO A 169 -28.70 -2.41 7.12
N LEU A 170 -27.47 -1.90 7.29
CA LEU A 170 -27.08 -0.50 7.11
C LEU A 170 -25.86 -0.39 6.21
N LYS A 171 -25.68 0.79 5.62
CA LYS A 171 -24.48 1.15 4.84
C LYS A 171 -23.23 1.05 5.71
N VAL A 172 -22.13 0.59 5.13
CA VAL A 172 -20.88 0.33 5.84
C VAL A 172 -20.02 1.59 5.97
N GLY A 173 -19.23 1.66 7.03
CA GLY A 173 -18.13 2.63 7.14
C GLY A 173 -16.82 2.00 6.66
N VAL A 174 -15.95 2.76 6.01
CA VAL A 174 -14.60 2.32 5.66
C VAL A 174 -13.58 3.32 6.20
N GLN A 175 -12.44 2.85 6.70
CA GLN A 175 -11.25 3.67 6.86
C GLN A 175 -10.20 3.22 5.84
N LEU A 176 -9.46 4.17 5.30
CA LEU A 176 -8.27 3.89 4.49
C LEU A 176 -7.14 4.86 4.84
N ALA A 177 -5.93 4.37 4.67
CA ALA A 177 -4.71 5.16 4.71
C ALA A 177 -3.71 4.59 3.70
N GLU A 178 -2.74 5.40 3.30
CA GLU A 178 -1.63 4.98 2.46
C GLU A 178 -0.31 5.00 3.23
N THR A 179 0.59 4.05 2.96
CA THR A 179 1.98 4.09 3.44
C THR A 179 2.92 3.79 2.29
N THR A 180 4.08 4.42 2.28
CA THR A 180 5.22 3.93 1.50
C THR A 180 6.04 3.01 2.39
N ASP A 181 6.37 1.82 1.89
CA ASP A 181 7.15 0.81 2.64
C ASP A 181 8.65 0.87 2.29
N MET A 182 9.44 0.00 2.93
CA MET A 182 10.92 0.03 2.85
C MET A 182 11.50 -0.25 1.45
N ASP A 183 10.69 -0.72 0.50
CA ASP A 183 11.09 -0.98 -0.89
C ASP A 183 10.56 0.09 -1.87
N ASP A 184 10.22 1.29 -1.37
CA ASP A 184 9.47 2.37 -2.07
C ASP A 184 8.10 1.93 -2.63
N CYS A 185 7.62 0.74 -2.26
CA CYS A 185 6.32 0.25 -2.68
C CYS A 185 5.24 0.91 -1.80
N SER A 186 4.31 1.60 -2.44
CA SER A 186 3.21 2.23 -1.71
C SER A 186 2.02 1.30 -1.61
N GLN A 187 1.43 1.20 -0.42
CA GLN A 187 0.39 0.24 -0.06
C GLN A 187 -0.84 1.00 0.43
N LEU A 188 -2.00 0.69 -0.16
CA LEU A 188 -3.30 1.17 0.30
C LEU A 188 -3.95 0.10 1.17
N MET A 189 -4.27 0.45 2.42
CA MET A 189 -4.90 -0.47 3.37
C MET A 189 -6.26 0.04 3.80
N ALA A 190 -7.25 -0.87 3.83
CA ALA A 190 -8.62 -0.55 4.21
C ALA A 190 -9.19 -1.51 5.27
N PHE A 191 -9.99 -0.95 6.19
CA PHE A 191 -10.82 -1.67 7.15
C PHE A 191 -12.27 -1.21 7.04
N VAL A 192 -13.21 -2.13 7.25
CA VAL A 192 -14.65 -1.89 7.15
C VAL A 192 -15.34 -2.00 8.52
N ARG A 193 -16.43 -1.24 8.70
CA ARG A 193 -17.39 -1.35 9.81
C ARG A 193 -18.78 -1.65 9.26
N TYR A 194 -19.41 -2.71 9.75
CA TYR A 194 -20.75 -3.13 9.38
C TYR A 194 -21.53 -3.63 10.60
N VAL A 195 -22.86 -3.71 10.49
CA VAL A 195 -23.71 -4.23 11.57
C VAL A 195 -24.00 -5.70 11.33
N LYS A 196 -23.75 -6.55 12.33
CA LYS A 196 -24.07 -7.98 12.29
C LYS A 196 -24.45 -8.47 13.68
N GLU A 197 -25.46 -9.32 13.78
CA GLU A 197 -25.86 -10.02 15.02
C GLU A 197 -26.10 -9.09 16.24
N ARG A 198 -26.48 -7.83 15.97
CA ARG A 198 -26.65 -6.72 16.93
C ARG A 198 -25.36 -6.12 17.49
N GLU A 199 -24.25 -6.19 16.76
CA GLU A 199 -23.00 -5.49 17.09
C GLU A 199 -22.45 -4.73 15.86
N ILE A 200 -21.67 -3.68 16.10
CA ILE A 200 -20.83 -3.05 15.05
C ILE A 200 -19.50 -3.80 14.97
N ILE A 201 -19.32 -4.56 13.89
CA ILE A 201 -18.10 -5.32 13.63
C ILE A 201 -17.13 -4.47 12.82
N GLU A 202 -15.90 -4.31 13.30
CA GLU A 202 -14.78 -3.76 12.53
C GLU A 202 -13.89 -4.89 12.03
N GLU A 203 -13.59 -4.95 10.73
CA GLU A 203 -12.81 -6.03 10.14
C GLU A 203 -11.87 -5.54 9.01
N PHE A 204 -10.77 -6.26 8.79
CA PHE A 204 -9.84 -5.99 7.70
C PHE A 204 -10.47 -6.28 6.33
N LEU A 205 -10.26 -5.38 5.36
CA LEU A 205 -10.82 -5.50 4.01
C LEU A 205 -9.75 -5.92 3.00
N PHE A 206 -8.75 -5.06 2.78
CA PHE A 206 -7.64 -5.32 1.85
C PHE A 206 -6.37 -4.52 2.20
N CYS A 207 -5.23 -4.98 1.68
CA CYS A 207 -3.98 -4.25 1.61
C CYS A 207 -3.36 -4.53 0.24
N GLU A 208 -3.33 -3.54 -0.64
CA GLU A 208 -2.95 -3.73 -2.04
C GLU A 208 -1.97 -2.64 -2.51
N PRO A 209 -1.02 -2.95 -3.41
CA PRO A 209 -0.02 -1.99 -3.86
C PRO A 209 -0.59 -0.97 -4.84
N LEU A 210 -0.25 0.31 -4.64
CA LEU A 210 -0.51 1.41 -5.55
C LEU A 210 0.51 1.37 -6.71
N GLN A 211 0.13 0.76 -7.83
CA GLN A 211 1.04 0.41 -8.92
C GLN A 211 1.56 1.59 -9.78
N LEU A 212 0.93 2.77 -9.70
CA LEU A 212 1.18 3.89 -10.61
C LEU A 212 1.68 5.14 -9.88
N THR A 213 0.81 5.79 -9.09
CA THR A 213 1.17 6.98 -8.30
C THR A 213 0.38 7.07 -6.99
N MET A 214 0.86 7.89 -6.06
CA MET A 214 0.18 8.28 -4.81
C MET A 214 -0.87 9.40 -5.02
N LYS A 215 -1.53 9.44 -6.19
CA LYS A 215 -2.59 10.43 -6.44
C LYS A 215 -3.93 9.87 -6.00
N GLY A 216 -4.79 10.75 -5.47
CA GLY A 216 -6.12 10.35 -5.01
C GLY A 216 -6.99 9.65 -6.05
N ILE A 217 -6.80 9.92 -7.35
CA ILE A 217 -7.45 9.18 -8.44
C ILE A 217 -7.01 7.72 -8.51
N ASP A 218 -5.75 7.39 -8.23
CA ASP A 218 -5.24 6.02 -8.25
C ASP A 218 -5.69 5.25 -7.00
N VAL A 219 -5.65 5.90 -5.83
CA VAL A 219 -6.28 5.43 -4.58
C VAL A 219 -7.76 5.12 -4.82
N PHE A 220 -8.47 6.03 -5.49
CA PHE A 220 -9.89 5.88 -5.81
C PHE A 220 -10.17 4.74 -6.78
N ASN A 221 -9.37 4.62 -7.84
CA ASN A 221 -9.51 3.52 -8.79
C ASN A 221 -9.30 2.18 -8.09
N LEU A 222 -8.24 2.00 -7.29
CA LEU A 222 -8.01 0.77 -6.54
C LEU A 222 -9.19 0.46 -5.60
N PHE A 223 -9.65 1.47 -4.84
CA PHE A 223 -10.79 1.35 -3.93
C PHE A 223 -12.08 0.90 -4.66
N ARG A 224 -12.46 1.58 -5.75
CA ARG A 224 -13.64 1.23 -6.56
C ARG A 224 -13.49 -0.14 -7.20
N ASP A 225 -12.32 -0.43 -7.78
CA ASP A 225 -12.06 -1.66 -8.54
C ASP A 225 -12.08 -2.90 -7.63
N PHE A 226 -11.74 -2.75 -6.34
CA PHE A 226 -11.97 -3.78 -5.31
C PHE A 226 -13.48 -4.12 -5.19
N PHE A 227 -14.34 -3.13 -4.94
CA PHE A 227 -15.79 -3.37 -4.82
C PHE A 227 -16.39 -3.93 -6.11
N TRP A 228 -15.95 -3.41 -7.27
CA TRP A 228 -16.34 -3.92 -8.60
C TRP A 228 -15.96 -5.39 -8.80
N LYS A 229 -14.71 -5.76 -8.51
CA LYS A 229 -14.19 -7.15 -8.58
C LYS A 229 -15.02 -8.12 -7.74
N HIS A 230 -15.49 -7.67 -6.57
CA HIS A 230 -16.30 -8.47 -5.64
C HIS A 230 -17.82 -8.36 -5.84
N LYS A 231 -18.25 -7.68 -6.93
CA LYS A 231 -19.66 -7.49 -7.32
C LYS A 231 -20.48 -6.81 -6.23
N ILE A 232 -19.94 -5.76 -5.65
CA ILE A 232 -20.60 -4.89 -4.67
C ILE A 232 -20.67 -3.49 -5.26
N ALA A 233 -21.84 -2.84 -5.16
CA ALA A 233 -21.99 -1.46 -5.58
C ALA A 233 -21.34 -0.52 -4.54
N LEU A 234 -20.61 0.51 -5.01
CA LEU A 234 -19.92 1.44 -4.12
C LEU A 234 -20.87 2.19 -3.16
N ASP A 235 -22.14 2.30 -3.54
CA ASP A 235 -23.22 2.86 -2.70
C ASP A 235 -23.42 2.13 -1.36
N VAL A 236 -22.91 0.91 -1.19
CA VAL A 236 -22.90 0.24 0.13
C VAL A 236 -22.10 1.03 1.17
N CYS A 237 -21.10 1.82 0.74
CA CYS A 237 -20.29 2.67 1.60
C CYS A 237 -21.08 3.93 1.98
N GLY A 238 -21.50 4.01 3.25
CA GLY A 238 -22.17 5.17 3.82
C GLY A 238 -21.19 6.21 4.35
N SER A 239 -20.00 5.78 4.76
CA SER A 239 -18.95 6.69 5.20
C SER A 239 -17.53 6.22 4.86
N VAL A 240 -16.62 7.18 4.70
CA VAL A 240 -15.19 6.93 4.47
C VAL A 240 -14.32 7.88 5.31
N CYS A 241 -13.42 7.30 6.10
CA CYS A 241 -12.39 8.00 6.87
C CYS A 241 -11.04 7.92 6.16
N THR A 242 -10.36 9.06 6.01
CA THR A 242 -8.99 9.13 5.47
C THR A 242 -8.01 9.69 6.49
N ASP A 243 -6.71 9.45 6.30
CA ASP A 243 -5.62 9.97 7.14
C ASP A 243 -5.43 11.49 7.04
N GLY A 244 -5.93 12.10 5.97
CA GLY A 244 -5.79 13.54 5.69
C GLY A 244 -4.60 13.89 4.80
N ALA A 245 -3.95 12.91 4.16
CA ALA A 245 -2.89 13.16 3.20
C ALA A 245 -3.38 14.04 2.02
N SER A 246 -2.45 14.75 1.35
CA SER A 246 -2.78 15.64 0.23
C SER A 246 -3.42 14.92 -0.97
N SER A 247 -3.12 13.62 -1.12
CA SER A 247 -3.78 12.68 -2.05
C SER A 247 -5.28 12.50 -1.74
N MET A 248 -5.69 12.68 -0.48
CA MET A 248 -7.03 12.39 0.00
C MET A 248 -7.97 13.60 -0.03
N LEU A 249 -7.48 14.80 0.31
CA LEU A 249 -8.32 15.92 0.77
C LEU A 249 -8.74 16.99 -0.27
N GLY A 250 -8.20 16.98 -1.49
CA GLY A 250 -8.47 18.04 -2.46
C GLY A 250 -9.84 17.98 -3.16
N GLU A 251 -10.15 19.04 -3.90
CA GLU A 251 -11.49 19.32 -4.43
C GLU A 251 -11.78 18.76 -5.83
N ASN A 252 -10.76 18.35 -6.61
CA ASN A 252 -10.90 18.17 -8.06
C ASN A 252 -10.44 16.81 -8.59
N SER A 253 -9.31 16.30 -8.11
CA SER A 253 -8.63 15.08 -8.59
C SER A 253 -8.21 14.11 -7.47
N GLU A 254 -8.58 14.44 -6.24
CA GLU A 254 -8.19 13.76 -5.02
C GLU A 254 -9.28 12.78 -4.58
N PHE A 255 -8.92 11.82 -3.72
CA PHE A 255 -9.76 10.66 -3.43
C PHE A 255 -11.18 11.05 -3.00
N VAL A 256 -11.33 12.00 -2.06
CA VAL A 256 -12.63 12.46 -1.57
C VAL A 256 -13.49 13.06 -2.67
N ALA A 257 -12.92 13.86 -3.57
CA ALA A 257 -13.64 14.46 -4.69
C ALA A 257 -14.09 13.38 -5.71
N CYS A 258 -13.31 12.31 -5.88
CA CYS A 258 -13.69 11.19 -6.74
C CYS A 258 -14.80 10.33 -6.12
N VAL A 259 -14.70 9.96 -4.83
CA VAL A 259 -15.76 9.16 -4.17
C VAL A 259 -17.08 9.94 -4.11
N LYS A 260 -17.06 11.24 -3.80
CA LYS A 260 -18.28 12.07 -3.80
C LYS A 260 -18.92 12.24 -5.20
N LYS A 261 -18.18 12.01 -6.29
CA LYS A 261 -18.77 12.02 -7.66
C LYS A 261 -19.55 10.73 -7.96
N GLU A 262 -19.12 9.58 -7.44
CA GLU A 262 -19.83 8.30 -7.61
C GLU A 262 -20.88 8.04 -6.49
N VAL A 263 -20.65 8.52 -5.27
CA VAL A 263 -21.56 8.39 -4.11
C VAL A 263 -21.77 9.77 -3.44
N PRO A 264 -22.70 10.63 -3.95
CA PRO A 264 -22.82 12.03 -3.52
C PRO A 264 -23.20 12.25 -2.05
N HIS A 265 -23.91 11.30 -1.45
CA HIS A 265 -24.37 11.33 -0.04
C HIS A 265 -23.39 10.67 0.94
N ILE A 266 -22.19 10.30 0.50
CA ILE A 266 -21.21 9.64 1.39
C ILE A 266 -20.69 10.60 2.46
N VAL A 267 -20.68 10.14 3.71
CA VAL A 267 -20.09 10.90 4.83
C VAL A 267 -18.58 10.75 4.78
N ILE A 268 -17.85 11.86 4.62
CA ILE A 268 -16.40 11.87 4.66
C ILE A 268 -15.92 12.34 6.02
N THR A 269 -15.04 11.57 6.65
CA THR A 269 -14.35 11.93 7.89
C THR A 269 -12.84 11.99 7.68
N HIS A 270 -12.16 12.75 8.53
CA HIS A 270 -10.71 12.91 8.51
C HIS A 270 -10.15 12.44 9.87
N CYS A 271 -8.98 11.80 9.84
CA CYS A 271 -8.42 11.14 11.00
C CYS A 271 -8.14 12.12 12.15
N LEU A 272 -8.83 11.90 13.28
CA LEU A 272 -8.70 12.74 14.48
C LEU A 272 -7.41 12.47 15.29
N LEU A 273 -6.56 11.52 14.88
CA LEU A 273 -5.34 11.14 15.62
C LEU A 273 -4.16 12.09 15.47
N ASN A 274 -4.24 13.07 14.57
CA ASN A 274 -3.14 13.99 14.28
C ASN A 274 -3.37 15.44 14.78
N PRO A 275 -3.74 15.68 16.06
CA PRO A 275 -3.83 17.04 16.60
C PRO A 275 -2.46 17.72 16.66
N HIS A 276 -1.36 16.97 16.60
CA HIS A 276 0.01 17.50 16.61
C HIS A 276 0.34 18.33 15.36
N GLU A 277 0.02 17.84 14.16
CA GLU A 277 0.18 18.65 12.94
C GLU A 277 -0.69 19.91 12.97
N LEU A 278 -1.91 19.77 13.49
CA LEU A 278 -2.85 20.88 13.67
C LEU A 278 -2.29 21.93 14.64
N VAL A 279 -1.69 21.51 15.75
CA VAL A 279 -0.99 22.37 16.72
C VAL A 279 0.23 23.07 16.10
N THR A 280 1.00 22.41 15.22
CA THR A 280 2.14 23.11 14.59
C THR A 280 1.72 24.28 13.69
N LYS A 281 0.51 24.23 13.13
CA LYS A 281 -0.07 25.32 12.32
C LYS A 281 -0.49 26.51 13.22
N THR A 282 -0.74 26.30 14.51
CA THR A 282 -1.13 27.34 15.47
C THR A 282 0.02 27.89 16.33
N LEU A 283 1.26 27.40 16.21
CA LEU A 283 2.38 27.85 17.04
C LEU A 283 2.76 29.33 16.76
N PRO A 284 2.79 30.20 17.78
CA PRO A 284 3.47 31.51 17.73
C PRO A 284 4.94 31.38 17.33
N ALA A 285 5.53 32.45 16.77
CA ALA A 285 6.88 32.44 16.22
C ALA A 285 7.94 31.85 17.17
N LYS A 286 8.05 32.37 18.40
CA LYS A 286 9.03 31.90 19.41
C LYS A 286 8.90 30.40 19.72
N LEU A 287 7.68 29.93 19.95
CA LEU A 287 7.37 28.52 20.23
C LEU A 287 7.67 27.63 19.01
N ARG A 288 7.47 28.15 17.80
CA ARG A 288 7.80 27.47 16.54
C ARG A 288 9.31 27.36 16.35
N ASP A 289 10.06 28.42 16.67
CA ASP A 289 11.52 28.44 16.60
C ASP A 289 12.16 27.48 17.61
N ALA A 290 11.58 27.38 18.82
CA ALA A 290 11.97 26.36 19.80
C ALA A 290 11.73 24.94 19.26
N LEU A 291 10.53 24.65 18.72
CA LEU A 291 10.23 23.35 18.11
C LEU A 291 11.20 23.00 16.96
N PHE A 292 11.50 23.94 16.07
CA PHE A 292 12.45 23.70 14.98
C PHE A 292 13.89 23.55 15.46
N THR A 293 14.28 24.18 16.56
CA THR A 293 15.60 24.01 17.19
C THR A 293 15.75 22.58 17.74
N VAL A 294 14.73 22.04 18.41
CA VAL A 294 14.69 20.62 18.82
C VAL A 294 14.83 19.69 17.62
N VAL A 295 14.05 19.91 16.55
CA VAL A 295 14.14 19.09 15.33
C VAL A 295 15.54 19.13 14.73
N ARG A 296 16.20 20.29 14.70
CA ARG A 296 17.60 20.42 14.23
C ARG A 296 18.58 19.63 15.10
N VAL A 297 18.44 19.67 16.43
CA VAL A 297 19.30 18.95 17.37
C VAL A 297 19.12 17.44 17.26
N VAL A 298 17.87 16.95 17.22
CA VAL A 298 17.57 15.52 17.06
C VAL A 298 18.10 15.00 15.71
N ASN A 299 17.93 15.77 14.63
CA ASN A 299 18.48 15.44 13.32
C ASN A 299 20.02 15.52 13.29
N PHE A 300 20.66 16.37 14.09
CA PHE A 300 22.12 16.39 14.25
C PHE A 300 22.65 15.15 14.99
N ILE A 301 21.99 14.76 16.09
CA ILE A 301 22.36 13.58 16.89
C ILE A 301 22.16 12.29 16.09
N LYS A 302 21.03 12.17 15.35
CA LYS A 302 20.63 10.90 14.71
C LYS A 302 20.82 10.83 13.20
N GLY A 303 20.93 11.95 12.49
CA GLY A 303 21.05 11.98 11.03
C GLY A 303 22.35 11.39 10.47
N ARG A 304 23.28 10.98 11.35
CA ARG A 304 24.51 10.25 10.99
C ARG A 304 24.78 9.14 11.99
N ALA A 305 25.00 7.91 11.50
CA ALA A 305 25.31 6.76 12.34
C ALA A 305 26.55 6.95 13.26
N PRO A 306 27.62 7.67 12.86
CA PRO A 306 28.68 8.06 13.78
C PRO A 306 28.19 8.94 14.94
N ASN A 307 27.42 10.00 14.66
CA ASN A 307 26.92 10.92 15.71
C ASN A 307 26.07 10.17 16.74
N HIS A 308 25.21 9.26 16.30
CA HIS A 308 24.39 8.46 17.22
C HIS A 308 25.24 7.53 18.10
N ARG A 309 26.29 6.91 17.56
CA ARG A 309 27.23 6.06 18.32
C ARG A 309 28.10 6.87 19.28
N VAL A 310 28.54 8.06 18.88
CA VAL A 310 29.30 8.97 19.76
C VAL A 310 28.39 9.51 20.87
N PHE A 311 27.12 9.78 20.59
CA PHE A 311 26.12 10.11 21.61
C PHE A 311 25.89 8.96 22.59
N GLN A 312 25.77 7.71 22.12
CA GLN A 312 25.68 6.55 23.02
C GLN A 312 26.93 6.35 23.87
N ALA A 313 28.12 6.43 23.27
CA ALA A 313 29.39 6.32 23.99
C ALA A 313 29.59 7.44 25.01
N PHE A 314 29.12 8.67 24.72
CA PHE A 314 29.14 9.78 25.67
C PHE A 314 28.27 9.49 26.92
N PHE A 315 27.10 8.87 26.75
CA PHE A 315 26.25 8.45 27.87
C PHE A 315 26.90 7.35 28.72
N GLU A 316 27.58 6.40 28.09
CA GLU A 316 28.39 5.39 28.79
C GLU A 316 29.58 6.01 29.55
N GLU A 317 30.21 7.06 29.00
CA GLU A 317 31.34 7.78 29.60
C GLU A 317 30.94 8.62 30.83
N ILE A 318 29.78 9.30 30.78
CA ILE A 318 29.23 10.05 31.92
C ILE A 318 28.48 9.17 32.94
N GLY A 319 28.34 7.86 32.67
CA GLY A 319 27.76 6.89 33.59
C GLY A 319 26.24 6.93 33.71
N ILE A 320 25.52 7.41 32.69
CA ILE A 320 24.05 7.51 32.67
C ILE A 320 23.45 6.39 31.82
N GLU A 321 22.40 5.72 32.33
CA GLU A 321 21.72 4.65 31.61
C GLU A 321 20.95 5.20 30.39
N TYR A 322 21.37 4.79 29.19
CA TYR A 322 20.87 5.36 27.94
C TYR A 322 19.42 4.96 27.64
N SER A 323 18.47 5.87 27.86
CA SER A 323 17.12 5.77 27.27
C SER A 323 17.18 6.06 25.77
N VAL A 324 16.56 5.21 24.96
CA VAL A 324 16.60 5.33 23.48
C VAL A 324 15.83 6.56 23.02
N LEU A 325 16.55 7.65 22.76
CA LEU A 325 16.03 8.78 21.98
C LEU A 325 15.48 8.21 20.66
N LEU A 326 14.27 8.61 20.24
CA LEU A 326 13.62 8.05 19.05
C LEU A 326 14.14 8.69 17.75
N PHE A 327 14.13 7.93 16.66
CA PHE A 327 14.61 8.41 15.35
C PHE A 327 13.53 9.27 14.68
N HIS A 328 13.93 10.40 14.10
CA HIS A 328 13.05 11.16 13.21
C HIS A 328 13.31 10.75 11.76
N THR A 329 12.60 9.72 11.31
CA THR A 329 12.14 9.64 9.93
C THR A 329 10.81 10.38 9.85
N GLU A 330 10.41 10.88 8.68
CA GLU A 330 9.04 11.34 8.48
C GLU A 330 8.11 10.11 8.46
N MET A 331 7.43 9.85 9.58
CA MET A 331 6.03 9.40 9.66
C MET A 331 5.61 9.20 11.13
N ARG A 332 4.35 9.57 11.45
CA ARG A 332 3.67 9.49 12.78
C ARG A 332 4.16 10.44 13.88
N TRP A 333 3.36 11.48 14.13
CA TRP A 333 3.62 12.58 15.07
C TRP A 333 3.68 12.21 16.57
N LEU A 334 3.18 11.05 17.01
CA LEU A 334 3.32 10.63 18.43
C LEU A 334 4.80 10.56 18.86
N SER A 335 5.70 10.20 17.92
CA SER A 335 7.15 10.23 18.13
C SER A 335 7.65 11.64 18.50
N ARG A 336 7.12 12.70 17.88
CA ARG A 336 7.58 14.08 18.10
C ARG A 336 7.22 14.62 19.49
N GLY A 337 6.05 14.24 20.03
CA GLY A 337 5.69 14.60 21.40
C GLY A 337 6.54 13.89 22.45
N GLN A 338 6.87 12.60 22.22
CA GLN A 338 7.82 11.87 23.07
C GLN A 338 9.24 12.45 22.96
N ILE A 339 9.67 12.84 21.76
CA ILE A 339 10.96 13.50 21.52
C ILE A 339 11.06 14.82 22.29
N LEU A 340 10.02 15.67 22.33
CA LEU A 340 10.05 16.91 23.11
C LEU A 340 10.23 16.65 24.61
N THR A 341 9.51 15.67 25.16
CA THR A 341 9.67 15.22 26.56
C THR A 341 11.11 14.76 26.81
N HIS A 342 11.63 13.84 26.00
CA HIS A 342 12.98 13.30 26.21
C HIS A 342 14.09 14.34 25.99
N VAL A 343 13.94 15.27 25.06
CA VAL A 343 14.92 16.36 24.87
C VAL A 343 14.90 17.37 26.02
N PHE A 344 13.76 17.52 26.71
CA PHE A 344 13.69 18.29 27.95
C PHE A 344 14.27 17.52 29.16
N GLU A 345 13.96 16.24 29.29
CA GLU A 345 14.49 15.36 30.35
C GLU A 345 16.02 15.21 30.26
N MET A 346 16.57 15.16 29.03
CA MET A 346 18.00 14.99 28.74
C MET A 346 18.69 16.33 28.38
N TYR A 347 18.17 17.47 28.85
CA TYR A 347 18.59 18.79 28.38
C TYR A 347 20.09 19.06 28.61
N GLU A 348 20.57 18.77 29.83
CA GLU A 348 21.94 19.08 30.25
C GLU A 348 22.95 18.15 29.55
N GLU A 349 22.59 16.89 29.34
CA GLU A 349 23.40 15.90 28.63
C GLU A 349 23.49 16.21 27.14
N ILE A 350 22.38 16.67 26.54
CA ILE A 350 22.36 17.14 25.15
C ILE A 350 23.20 18.42 24.99
N ASP A 351 23.10 19.37 25.92
CA ASP A 351 23.90 20.60 25.91
C ASP A 351 25.41 20.29 26.00
N GLN A 352 25.83 19.49 26.99
CA GLN A 352 27.21 19.05 27.14
C GLN A 352 27.73 18.31 25.90
N PHE A 353 26.91 17.46 25.28
CA PHE A 353 27.24 16.79 24.03
C PHE A 353 27.42 17.78 22.86
N LEU A 354 26.53 18.76 22.72
CA LEU A 354 26.62 19.78 21.67
C LEU A 354 27.88 20.65 21.84
N HIS A 355 28.23 21.01 23.09
CA HIS A 355 29.50 21.67 23.42
C HIS A 355 30.71 20.80 23.05
N HIS A 356 30.72 19.51 23.43
CA HIS A 356 31.81 18.60 23.10
C HIS A 356 31.99 18.44 21.59
N GLN A 357 30.89 18.40 20.81
CA GLN A 357 30.92 18.34 19.35
C GLN A 357 31.23 19.70 18.69
N SER A 358 31.40 20.80 19.46
CA SER A 358 31.56 22.17 18.95
C SER A 358 30.48 22.56 17.94
N SER A 359 29.24 22.16 18.22
CA SER A 359 28.11 22.34 17.30
C SER A 359 27.57 23.79 17.34
N ASN A 360 27.22 24.35 16.19
CA ASN A 360 26.54 25.66 16.11
C ASN A 360 25.06 25.62 16.53
N LEU A 361 24.64 24.56 17.23
CA LEU A 361 23.34 24.42 17.86
C LEU A 361 23.39 24.70 19.38
N VAL A 362 24.60 24.81 19.95
CA VAL A 362 24.85 25.19 21.36
C VAL A 362 24.19 26.53 21.70
N ASP A 363 24.31 27.54 20.82
CA ASP A 363 23.70 28.87 20.97
C ASP A 363 22.18 28.82 21.27
N GLY A 364 21.50 27.74 20.87
CA GLY A 364 20.10 27.49 21.19
C GLY A 364 19.88 26.99 22.61
N PHE A 365 20.74 26.08 23.11
CA PHE A 365 20.64 25.48 24.44
C PHE A 365 21.22 26.36 25.56
N GLU A 366 22.17 27.25 25.26
CA GLU A 366 22.58 28.32 26.20
C GLU A 366 21.46 29.35 26.46
N ASN A 367 20.46 29.44 25.58
CA ASN A 367 19.38 30.41 25.71
C ASN A 367 18.30 29.95 26.72
N LYS A 368 18.25 30.60 27.88
CA LYS A 368 17.22 30.34 28.91
C LYS A 368 15.78 30.51 28.42
N GLU A 369 15.53 31.41 27.47
CA GLU A 369 14.19 31.57 26.86
C GLU A 369 13.79 30.32 26.07
N PHE A 370 14.72 29.70 25.33
CA PHE A 370 14.48 28.44 24.62
C PHE A 370 14.14 27.29 25.59
N LYS A 371 14.86 27.15 26.72
CA LYS A 371 14.54 26.13 27.73
C LYS A 371 13.12 26.27 28.29
N ILE A 372 12.67 27.52 28.49
CA ILE A 372 11.31 27.84 28.95
C ILE A 372 10.25 27.49 27.89
N HIS A 373 10.48 27.85 26.63
CA HIS A 373 9.59 27.46 25.53
C HIS A 373 9.55 25.94 25.33
N LEU A 374 10.68 25.25 25.46
CA LEU A 374 10.78 23.79 25.35
C LEU A 374 9.96 23.08 26.43
N ALA A 375 10.05 23.51 27.69
CA ALA A 375 9.30 22.91 28.80
C ALA A 375 7.78 22.96 28.54
N TYR A 376 7.26 24.14 28.16
CA TYR A 376 5.86 24.30 27.79
C TYR A 376 5.45 23.42 26.60
N LEU A 377 6.31 23.30 25.58
CA LEU A 377 6.05 22.44 24.43
C LEU A 377 6.02 20.96 24.82
N ALA A 378 6.95 20.50 25.67
CA ALA A 378 6.98 19.14 26.18
C ALA A 378 5.70 18.82 26.97
N ASP A 379 5.29 19.69 27.90
CA ASP A 379 4.05 19.53 28.66
C ASP A 379 2.80 19.52 27.75
N LEU A 380 2.68 20.48 26.82
CA LEU A 380 1.53 20.54 25.92
C LEU A 380 1.44 19.32 25.00
N PHE A 381 2.57 18.87 24.44
CA PHE A 381 2.62 17.66 23.61
C PHE A 381 2.37 16.39 24.43
N LYS A 382 2.67 16.37 25.73
CA LYS A 382 2.26 15.29 26.64
C LYS A 382 0.74 15.21 26.76
N HIS A 383 0.04 16.33 27.00
CA HIS A 383 -1.43 16.35 27.00
C HIS A 383 -2.05 15.96 25.66
N LEU A 384 -1.42 16.33 24.53
CA LEU A 384 -1.87 15.95 23.18
C LEU A 384 -1.63 14.46 22.90
N ASN A 385 -0.52 13.89 23.37
CA ASN A 385 -0.25 12.45 23.32
C ASN A 385 -1.27 11.66 24.15
N GLU A 386 -1.63 12.11 25.35
CA GLU A 386 -2.70 11.50 26.16
C GLU A 386 -4.05 11.51 25.41
N LEU A 387 -4.39 12.63 24.77
CA LEU A 387 -5.59 12.76 23.94
C LEU A 387 -5.59 11.78 22.76
N SER A 388 -4.50 11.75 21.98
CA SER A 388 -4.33 10.82 20.85
C SER A 388 -4.37 9.36 21.30
N ALA A 389 -3.64 8.98 22.35
CA ALA A 389 -3.67 7.63 22.92
C ALA A 389 -5.09 7.26 23.40
N SER A 390 -5.85 8.22 23.94
CA SER A 390 -7.25 7.99 24.32
C SER A 390 -8.15 7.66 23.12
N MET A 391 -7.80 8.10 21.90
CA MET A 391 -8.53 7.86 20.64
C MET A 391 -8.00 6.64 19.87
N GLN A 392 -6.77 6.20 20.13
CA GLN A 392 -6.14 5.01 19.53
C GLN A 392 -6.68 3.69 20.14
N ARG A 393 -7.94 3.36 19.85
CA ARG A 393 -8.59 2.11 20.26
C ARG A 393 -9.57 1.61 19.20
N THR A 394 -9.85 0.31 19.23
CA THR A 394 -10.99 -0.29 18.51
C THR A 394 -12.31 0.33 18.97
N GLY A 395 -13.31 0.36 18.09
CA GLY A 395 -14.65 0.91 18.39
C GLY A 395 -14.73 2.44 18.46
N MET A 396 -13.66 3.20 18.17
CA MET A 396 -13.71 4.67 18.19
C MET A 396 -14.65 5.21 17.09
N ASN A 397 -15.84 5.65 17.47
CA ASN A 397 -16.82 6.32 16.60
C ASN A 397 -16.63 7.85 16.60
N THR A 398 -17.31 8.57 15.69
CA THR A 398 -17.15 10.03 15.54
C THR A 398 -17.64 10.83 16.74
N VAL A 399 -18.66 10.36 17.45
CA VAL A 399 -19.22 10.99 18.65
C VAL A 399 -18.24 10.89 19.81
N SER A 400 -17.82 9.66 20.16
CA SER A 400 -16.86 9.40 21.24
C SER A 400 -15.52 10.14 21.05
N ALA A 401 -15.08 10.32 19.80
CA ALA A 401 -13.90 11.11 19.49
C ALA A 401 -14.14 12.62 19.64
N ARG A 402 -15.29 13.14 19.20
CA ARG A 402 -15.69 14.54 19.41
C ARG A 402 -15.81 14.88 20.90
N GLU A 403 -16.35 13.99 21.73
CA GLU A 403 -16.42 14.18 23.18
C GLU A 403 -15.04 14.33 23.80
N LYS A 404 -14.06 13.52 23.38
CA LYS A 404 -12.66 13.61 23.84
C LYS A 404 -12.00 14.92 23.43
N LEU A 405 -12.20 15.35 22.18
CA LEU A 405 -11.72 16.65 21.69
C LEU A 405 -12.38 17.82 22.45
N SER A 406 -13.70 17.78 22.62
CA SER A 406 -14.46 18.79 23.37
C SER A 406 -14.02 18.86 24.83
N ALA A 407 -13.86 17.71 25.51
CA ALA A 407 -13.34 17.64 26.87
C ALA A 407 -11.90 18.17 26.99
N PHE A 408 -11.07 18.02 25.97
CA PHE A 408 -9.73 18.62 25.93
C PHE A 408 -9.78 20.15 25.76
N VAL A 409 -10.52 20.65 24.77
CA VAL A 409 -10.67 22.09 24.50
C VAL A 409 -11.32 22.82 25.67
N ARG A 410 -12.30 22.20 26.34
CA ARG A 410 -12.95 22.71 27.56
C ARG A 410 -11.97 22.90 28.73
N LYS A 411 -10.73 22.35 28.69
CA LYS A 411 -9.67 22.66 29.68
C LYS A 411 -9.07 24.05 29.48
N PHE A 412 -8.99 24.55 28.25
CA PHE A 412 -8.22 25.77 27.92
C PHE A 412 -8.68 27.03 28.69
N PRO A 413 -9.98 27.31 28.90
CA PRO A 413 -10.41 28.46 29.71
C PRO A 413 -9.95 28.38 31.17
N PHE A 414 -9.80 27.18 31.73
CA PHE A 414 -9.26 26.99 33.08
C PHE A 414 -7.74 27.16 33.11
N TRP A 415 -7.05 26.71 32.07
CA TRP A 415 -5.61 26.92 31.91
C TRP A 415 -5.28 28.41 31.77
N LEU A 416 -5.96 29.13 30.87
CA LEU A 416 -5.82 30.57 30.68
C LEU A 416 -5.99 31.34 32.01
N LYS A 417 -7.05 31.06 32.78
CA LYS A 417 -7.29 31.66 34.11
C LYS A 417 -6.22 31.35 35.18
N ARG A 418 -5.40 30.30 35.00
CA ARG A 418 -4.23 30.03 35.85
C ARG A 418 -2.98 30.75 35.33
N ILE A 419 -2.77 30.79 34.01
CA ILE A 419 -1.69 31.54 33.36
C ILE A 419 -1.78 33.05 33.65
N GLU A 420 -2.99 33.64 33.63
CA GLU A 420 -3.26 35.02 34.08
C GLU A 420 -2.76 35.29 35.52
N LYS A 421 -2.76 34.25 36.36
CA LYS A 421 -2.32 34.30 37.77
C LYS A 421 -0.89 33.79 37.97
N ARG A 422 -0.12 33.63 36.88
CA ARG A 422 1.26 33.06 36.87
C ARG A 422 1.34 31.68 37.54
N ASN A 423 0.29 30.89 37.42
CA ASN A 423 0.23 29.53 37.93
C ASN A 423 0.30 28.56 36.73
N PHE A 424 1.38 27.80 36.65
CA PHE A 424 1.69 26.91 35.54
C PHE A 424 1.48 25.44 35.88
N THR A 425 0.86 25.09 37.02
CA THR A 425 0.59 23.72 37.52
C THR A 425 0.00 22.70 36.53
N ASN A 426 -0.54 23.09 35.37
CA ASN A 426 -0.95 22.17 34.30
C ASN A 426 0.20 21.79 33.35
N PHE A 427 1.34 22.44 33.50
CA PHE A 427 2.58 22.37 32.73
C PHE A 427 3.72 22.15 33.75
N PRO A 428 3.88 20.94 34.29
CA PRO A 428 4.81 20.66 35.39
C PRO A 428 6.28 20.93 35.05
N PHE A 429 6.74 20.61 33.84
CA PHE A 429 8.12 20.93 33.43
C PHE A 429 8.35 22.45 33.39
N LEU A 430 7.33 23.22 32.98
CA LEU A 430 7.39 24.67 32.97
C LEU A 430 7.38 25.28 34.39
N GLU A 431 6.51 24.80 35.27
CA GLU A 431 6.42 25.24 36.68
C GLU A 431 7.75 24.99 37.41
N GLU A 432 8.46 23.90 37.11
CA GLU A 432 9.75 23.56 37.73
C GLU A 432 10.89 24.53 37.40
N ILE A 433 10.92 25.09 36.18
CA ILE A 433 12.05 25.90 35.70
C ILE A 433 11.82 27.42 35.70
N ILE A 434 10.60 27.90 35.95
CA ILE A 434 10.32 29.33 36.11
C ILE A 434 10.79 29.77 37.50
N VAL A 435 11.80 30.63 37.55
CA VAL A 435 12.40 31.11 38.81
C VAL A 435 12.12 32.60 39.07
N SER A 436 11.73 33.36 38.05
CA SER A 436 11.47 34.81 38.18
C SER A 436 10.15 35.28 37.60
N ASP A 437 9.62 36.36 38.18
CA ASP A 437 8.38 37.02 37.73
C ASP A 437 8.44 37.52 36.29
N ASN A 438 9.62 37.96 35.82
CA ASN A 438 9.79 38.43 34.44
C ASN A 438 9.70 37.28 33.43
N GLU A 439 10.31 36.14 33.74
CA GLU A 439 10.19 34.91 32.94
C GLU A 439 8.73 34.45 32.86
N ALA A 440 8.05 34.42 34.01
CA ALA A 440 6.64 34.07 34.12
C ALA A 440 5.74 34.98 33.27
N VAL A 441 5.98 36.30 33.25
CA VAL A 441 5.20 37.26 32.43
C VAL A 441 5.43 37.06 30.92
N CYS A 442 6.68 36.87 30.50
CA CYS A 442 7.00 36.63 29.10
C CYS A 442 6.33 35.37 28.57
N ILE A 443 6.53 34.22 29.23
CA ILE A 443 5.96 32.95 28.78
C ILE A 443 4.44 32.90 28.90
N ALA A 444 3.84 33.52 29.93
CA ALA A 444 2.39 33.61 30.05
C ALA A 444 1.73 34.29 28.84
N THR A 445 2.41 35.25 28.22
CA THR A 445 1.93 35.94 27.00
C THR A 445 1.93 34.99 25.79
N ASP A 446 3.05 34.27 25.58
CA ASP A 446 3.19 33.30 24.48
C ASP A 446 2.20 32.12 24.63
N ILE A 447 2.01 31.61 25.85
CA ILE A 447 1.05 30.55 26.17
C ILE A 447 -0.39 31.01 25.94
N THR A 448 -0.72 32.23 26.39
CA THR A 448 -2.07 32.80 26.21
C THR A 448 -2.43 32.90 24.73
N LEU A 449 -1.51 33.46 23.91
CA LEU A 449 -1.68 33.54 22.47
C LEU A 449 -1.83 32.15 21.84
N HIS A 450 -0.96 31.19 22.20
CA HIS A 450 -1.01 29.85 21.64
C HIS A 450 -2.32 29.11 21.99
N LEU A 451 -2.75 29.13 23.25
CA LEU A 451 -3.98 28.46 23.68
C LEU A 451 -5.24 29.09 23.05
N GLN A 452 -5.25 30.41 22.82
CA GLN A 452 -6.32 31.08 22.09
C GLN A 452 -6.35 30.68 20.61
N GLN A 453 -5.20 30.70 19.93
CA GLN A 453 -5.08 30.26 18.53
C GLN A 453 -5.48 28.80 18.37
N LEU A 454 -5.02 27.93 19.28
CA LEU A 454 -5.35 26.51 19.31
C LEU A 454 -6.84 26.28 19.60
N SER A 455 -7.44 27.04 20.53
CA SER A 455 -8.88 27.00 20.78
C SER A 455 -9.69 27.34 19.52
N ASN A 456 -9.39 28.48 18.89
CA ASN A 456 -10.07 28.93 17.67
C ASN A 456 -9.92 27.92 16.54
N PHE A 457 -8.72 27.32 16.41
CA PHE A 457 -8.46 26.27 15.45
C PHE A 457 -9.32 25.02 15.69
N PHE A 458 -9.39 24.50 16.92
CA PHE A 458 -10.21 23.34 17.23
C PHE A 458 -11.71 23.58 16.97
N HIS A 459 -12.23 24.77 17.32
CA HIS A 459 -13.63 25.13 17.04
C HIS A 459 -13.92 25.19 15.53
N GLY A 460 -13.04 25.80 14.74
CA GLY A 460 -13.21 25.93 13.28
C GLY A 460 -12.95 24.63 12.50
N TYR A 461 -11.84 23.93 12.78
CA TYR A 461 -11.38 22.79 11.99
C TYR A 461 -12.29 21.56 12.09
N PHE A 462 -12.92 21.35 13.24
CA PHE A 462 -13.82 20.21 13.44
C PHE A 462 -15.30 20.56 13.37
N SER A 463 -15.64 21.85 13.27
CA SER A 463 -17.00 22.36 13.53
C SER A 463 -17.56 21.71 14.79
N ILE A 464 -16.86 21.87 15.92
CA ILE A 464 -17.31 21.41 17.24
C ILE A 464 -18.43 22.34 17.73
N GLY A 465 -19.55 22.33 17.01
CA GLY A 465 -20.78 22.20 17.76
C GLY A 465 -20.69 20.93 18.58
N ASP A 466 -21.25 20.96 19.79
CA ASP A 466 -21.76 19.73 20.38
C ASP A 466 -22.69 19.04 19.33
N LEU A 467 -22.98 17.74 19.46
CA LEU A 467 -24.09 17.16 18.70
C LEU A 467 -25.28 18.11 18.81
N ASP A 468 -25.90 18.44 17.69
CA ASP A 468 -27.03 19.36 17.70
C ASP A 468 -28.07 18.88 18.72
N GLU A 469 -28.84 19.80 19.32
CA GLU A 469 -29.83 19.43 20.33
C GLU A 469 -30.79 18.34 19.78
N ALA A 470 -30.96 18.30 18.46
CA ALA A 470 -31.70 17.30 17.68
C ALA A 470 -31.06 15.89 17.62
N SER A 471 -29.77 15.72 17.92
CA SER A 471 -29.04 14.42 17.90
C SER A 471 -28.59 13.95 19.28
N LYS A 472 -28.75 14.75 20.35
CA LYS A 472 -28.37 14.35 21.71
C LYS A 472 -29.08 13.09 22.21
N TRP A 473 -30.27 12.79 21.69
CA TRP A 473 -30.99 11.55 21.97
C TRP A 473 -30.22 10.28 21.58
N ILE A 474 -29.25 10.38 20.67
CA ILE A 474 -28.38 9.26 20.28
C ILE A 474 -27.41 8.91 21.40
N LEU A 475 -26.96 9.89 22.20
CA LEU A 475 -26.09 9.68 23.35
C LEU A 475 -26.88 9.21 24.57
N ASP A 476 -28.00 9.86 24.86
CA ASP A 476 -28.89 9.52 25.97
C ASP A 476 -30.34 9.70 25.49
N PRO A 477 -31.06 8.62 25.14
CA PRO A 477 -32.44 8.71 24.69
C PRO A 477 -33.43 9.00 25.83
N PHE A 478 -32.99 8.99 27.08
CA PHE A 478 -33.82 9.27 28.26
C PHE A 478 -33.67 10.73 28.73
N LEU A 479 -32.53 11.39 28.48
CA LEU A 479 -32.19 12.72 29.01
C LEU A 479 -31.87 13.78 27.92
N PHE A 480 -32.87 14.14 27.13
CA PHE A 480 -32.82 15.28 26.18
C PHE A 480 -34.17 16.01 26.08
N ASN A 481 -34.21 17.22 25.47
CA ASN A 481 -35.50 17.89 25.19
C ASN A 481 -36.08 17.47 23.83
N LEU A 482 -37.26 16.85 23.82
CA LEU A 482 -37.99 16.39 22.64
C LEU A 482 -38.36 17.53 21.67
N ASP A 483 -38.49 18.76 22.17
CA ASP A 483 -38.85 19.93 21.34
C ASP A 483 -37.79 20.26 20.29
N PHE A 484 -36.52 19.86 20.49
CA PHE A 484 -35.42 20.12 19.55
C PHE A 484 -35.21 19.03 18.51
N VAL A 485 -35.87 17.88 18.61
CA VAL A 485 -35.85 16.87 17.55
C VAL A 485 -36.72 17.37 16.39
N ASP A 486 -36.26 17.18 15.16
CA ASP A 486 -36.98 17.64 13.97
C ASP A 486 -38.37 16.98 13.82
N ASP A 487 -39.30 17.62 13.12
CA ASP A 487 -40.75 17.35 13.17
C ASP A 487 -41.22 16.09 12.40
N GLY A 488 -40.36 15.07 12.34
CA GLY A 488 -40.76 13.71 11.99
C GLY A 488 -41.66 13.12 13.07
N TYR A 489 -42.98 13.29 12.94
CA TYR A 489 -44.00 12.81 13.90
C TYR A 489 -43.78 11.38 14.41
N LEU A 490 -43.32 10.46 13.54
CA LEU A 490 -42.97 9.09 13.94
C LEU A 490 -41.78 9.03 14.91
N MET A 491 -40.66 9.74 14.65
CA MET A 491 -39.51 9.67 15.56
C MET A 491 -39.82 10.23 16.95
N LYS A 492 -40.65 11.28 17.04
CA LYS A 492 -41.09 11.82 18.34
C LYS A 492 -41.94 10.82 19.13
N ASN A 493 -42.81 10.06 18.47
CA ASN A 493 -43.58 8.99 19.10
C ASN A 493 -42.69 7.81 19.50
N ASP A 494 -41.86 7.30 18.58
CA ASP A 494 -40.92 6.19 18.84
C ASP A 494 -40.02 6.52 20.06
N LEU A 495 -39.51 7.77 20.15
CA LEU A 495 -38.70 8.23 21.28
C LEU A 495 -39.51 8.34 22.59
N ALA A 496 -40.78 8.75 22.53
CA ALA A 496 -41.65 8.79 23.70
C ALA A 496 -42.00 7.39 24.22
N GLU A 497 -42.22 6.43 23.33
CA GLU A 497 -42.47 5.02 23.68
C GLU A 497 -41.21 4.36 24.26
N LEU A 498 -40.04 4.56 23.64
CA LEU A 498 -38.75 4.09 24.15
C LEU A 498 -38.51 4.59 25.58
N ARG A 499 -38.72 5.90 25.81
CA ARG A 499 -38.58 6.55 27.13
C ARG A 499 -39.52 6.01 28.20
N ALA A 500 -40.72 5.57 27.81
CA ALA A 500 -41.69 5.01 28.75
C ALA A 500 -41.32 3.60 29.23
N SER A 501 -40.36 2.93 28.57
CA SER A 501 -39.95 1.57 28.89
C SER A 501 -38.80 1.51 29.91
N GLY A 502 -39.14 1.16 31.15
CA GLY A 502 -38.14 0.88 32.20
C GLY A 502 -37.23 -0.31 31.88
N GLN A 503 -37.66 -1.26 31.04
CA GLN A 503 -36.79 -2.35 30.59
C GLN A 503 -35.68 -1.83 29.66
N ILE A 504 -36.03 -0.95 28.72
CA ILE A 504 -35.06 -0.40 27.76
C ILE A 504 -34.07 0.53 28.47
N LEU A 505 -34.49 1.21 29.54
CA LEU A 505 -33.57 1.95 30.41
C LEU A 505 -32.54 1.01 31.07
N MET A 506 -32.95 -0.15 31.59
CA MET A 506 -32.01 -1.13 32.16
C MET A 506 -31.06 -1.72 31.08
N GLU A 507 -31.53 -1.90 29.86
CA GLU A 507 -30.67 -2.29 28.71
C GLU A 507 -29.65 -1.18 28.40
N PHE A 508 -30.08 0.08 28.34
CA PHE A 508 -29.21 1.24 28.10
C PHE A 508 -28.14 1.42 29.19
N GLU A 509 -28.50 1.27 30.47
CA GLU A 509 -27.56 1.39 31.60
C GLU A 509 -26.51 0.26 31.66
N THR A 510 -26.71 -0.85 30.95
CA THR A 510 -25.84 -2.04 31.01
C THR A 510 -25.08 -2.35 29.72
N MET A 511 -25.53 -1.83 28.58
CA MET A 511 -24.89 -2.03 27.26
C MET A 511 -23.93 -0.88 26.90
N LYS A 512 -23.08 -1.10 25.88
CA LYS A 512 -22.43 0.03 25.19
C LYS A 512 -23.45 0.72 24.28
N LEU A 513 -23.19 1.97 23.93
CA LEU A 513 -24.09 2.79 23.13
C LEU A 513 -24.39 2.16 21.75
N GLU A 514 -23.37 1.62 21.10
CA GLU A 514 -23.48 0.95 19.81
C GLU A 514 -24.33 -0.33 19.91
N ASP A 515 -24.06 -1.14 20.94
CA ASP A 515 -24.72 -2.43 21.19
C ASP A 515 -26.21 -2.19 21.55
N PHE A 516 -26.50 -1.15 22.34
CA PHE A 516 -27.85 -0.69 22.66
C PHE A 516 -28.65 -0.35 21.40
N TRP A 517 -28.13 0.55 20.55
CA TRP A 517 -28.83 0.94 19.31
C TRP A 517 -28.99 -0.23 18.34
N CYS A 518 -28.02 -1.15 18.28
CA CYS A 518 -28.16 -2.38 17.53
C CYS A 518 -29.26 -3.32 18.09
N ALA A 519 -29.46 -3.39 19.40
CA ALA A 519 -30.56 -4.14 20.01
C ALA A 519 -31.93 -3.50 19.70
N GLN A 520 -32.02 -2.16 19.78
CA GLN A 520 -33.25 -1.42 19.48
C GLN A 520 -33.69 -1.50 18.01
N PHE A 521 -32.85 -2.02 17.09
CA PHE A 521 -33.24 -2.25 15.69
C PHE A 521 -34.47 -3.17 15.53
N THR A 522 -34.78 -3.98 16.55
CA THR A 522 -35.97 -4.86 16.55
C THR A 522 -37.27 -4.19 16.98
N ALA A 523 -37.21 -3.18 17.86
CA ALA A 523 -38.39 -2.47 18.37
C ALA A 523 -38.58 -1.11 17.70
N PHE A 524 -37.49 -0.36 17.51
CA PHE A 524 -37.46 1.00 16.96
C PHE A 524 -36.48 1.10 15.78
N PRO A 525 -36.75 0.41 14.65
CA PRO A 525 -35.81 0.30 13.53
C PRO A 525 -35.41 1.65 12.93
N ASN A 526 -36.30 2.65 12.92
CA ASN A 526 -36.00 3.99 12.41
C ASN A 526 -35.03 4.74 13.33
N LEU A 527 -35.28 4.74 14.65
CA LEU A 527 -34.37 5.35 15.63
C LEU A 527 -33.00 4.68 15.60
N ALA A 528 -32.98 3.35 15.66
CA ALA A 528 -31.76 2.55 15.61
C ALA A 528 -30.96 2.82 14.33
N LYS A 529 -31.62 2.90 13.17
CA LYS A 529 -30.98 3.27 11.90
C LYS A 529 -30.31 4.65 11.98
N THR A 530 -31.05 5.69 12.37
CA THR A 530 -30.51 7.06 12.41
C THR A 530 -29.35 7.20 13.41
N ALA A 531 -29.45 6.54 14.57
CA ALA A 531 -28.37 6.48 15.54
C ALA A 531 -27.12 5.78 14.99
N LEU A 532 -27.29 4.60 14.37
CA LEU A 532 -26.19 3.81 13.84
C LEU A 532 -25.54 4.43 12.60
N GLU A 533 -26.27 5.18 11.76
CA GLU A 533 -25.68 5.95 10.65
C GLU A 533 -24.68 7.02 11.14
N ILE A 534 -24.77 7.46 12.40
CA ILE A 534 -23.82 8.38 13.07
C ILE A 534 -22.71 7.64 13.84
N LEU A 535 -22.96 6.42 14.34
CA LEU A 535 -22.01 5.62 15.13
C LEU A 535 -21.11 4.69 14.28
N ILE A 536 -21.59 4.19 13.14
CA ILE A 536 -20.80 3.37 12.20
C ILE A 536 -19.54 4.08 11.67
N PRO A 537 -19.58 5.38 11.27
CA PRO A 537 -18.42 6.07 10.70
C PRO A 537 -17.16 6.02 11.57
N PHE A 538 -16.03 5.74 10.93
CA PHE A 538 -14.72 5.79 11.57
C PHE A 538 -14.31 7.24 11.87
N ALA A 539 -13.75 7.46 13.05
CA ALA A 539 -13.16 8.73 13.47
C ALA A 539 -11.64 8.81 13.22
N THR A 540 -11.01 7.68 12.94
CA THR A 540 -9.55 7.54 12.90
C THR A 540 -9.13 6.46 11.92
N THR A 541 -7.94 6.59 11.34
CA THR A 541 -7.25 5.54 10.57
C THR A 541 -6.43 4.58 11.45
N TYR A 542 -6.78 4.45 12.73
CA TYR A 542 -6.01 3.67 13.73
C TYR A 542 -5.77 2.21 13.31
N LEU A 543 -6.76 1.56 12.69
CA LEU A 543 -6.63 0.15 12.32
C LEU A 543 -5.68 0.00 11.13
N CYS A 544 -5.71 0.93 10.16
CA CYS A 544 -4.70 0.98 9.10
C CYS A 544 -3.29 1.16 9.69
N GLU A 545 -3.11 2.02 10.69
CA GLU A 545 -1.80 2.24 11.32
C GLU A 545 -1.28 0.99 12.06
N LEU A 546 -2.16 0.25 12.76
CA LEU A 546 -1.84 -1.06 13.34
C LEU A 546 -1.52 -2.13 12.29
N GLY A 547 -2.27 -2.13 11.18
CA GLY A 547 -2.05 -3.01 10.05
C GLY A 547 -0.70 -2.76 9.38
N PHE A 548 -0.33 -1.51 9.13
CA PHE A 548 1.00 -1.14 8.62
C PHE A 548 2.13 -1.55 9.57
N SER A 549 1.96 -1.38 10.88
CA SER A 549 2.93 -1.90 11.86
C SER A 549 3.05 -3.43 11.81
N SER A 550 1.99 -4.14 11.43
CA SER A 550 2.04 -5.59 11.20
C SER A 550 2.67 -5.95 9.85
N LEU A 551 2.42 -5.18 8.79
CA LEU A 551 3.04 -5.33 7.47
C LEU A 551 4.57 -5.26 7.53
N LEU A 552 5.11 -4.35 8.36
CA LEU A 552 6.55 -4.23 8.62
C LEU A 552 7.18 -5.50 9.23
N HIS A 553 6.41 -6.36 9.90
CA HIS A 553 6.92 -7.64 10.40
C HIS A 553 7.00 -8.70 9.29
N PHE A 554 6.13 -8.62 8.28
CA PHE A 554 6.17 -9.50 7.10
C PHE A 554 7.30 -9.11 6.13
N LYS A 555 7.55 -7.81 5.93
CA LYS A 555 8.69 -7.28 5.15
C LYS A 555 10.02 -7.32 5.92
N THR A 556 10.59 -8.51 6.07
CA THR A 556 12.01 -8.68 6.40
C THR A 556 12.87 -8.65 5.14
N LYS A 557 14.20 -8.46 5.27
CA LYS A 557 15.19 -8.52 4.14
C LYS A 557 15.15 -9.79 3.29
N SER A 558 14.39 -10.80 3.70
CA SER A 558 14.19 -12.10 3.07
C SER A 558 12.85 -12.26 2.32
N ARG A 559 11.96 -11.25 2.30
CA ARG A 559 10.61 -11.29 1.71
C ARG A 559 10.27 -10.02 0.91
N SER A 560 10.91 -9.81 -0.24
CA SER A 560 10.80 -8.56 -1.01
C SER A 560 9.87 -8.58 -2.24
N CYS A 561 9.16 -9.68 -2.55
CA CYS A 561 8.28 -9.72 -3.74
C CYS A 561 7.18 -10.81 -3.70
N PHE A 562 6.24 -10.73 -2.75
CA PHE A 562 5.04 -11.59 -2.70
C PHE A 562 3.79 -10.81 -2.33
N ASN A 563 2.61 -11.33 -2.70
CA ASN A 563 1.31 -10.75 -2.38
C ASN A 563 0.96 -10.92 -0.90
N MET A 564 1.50 -10.05 -0.03
CA MET A 564 1.24 -10.15 1.42
C MET A 564 -0.20 -9.79 1.83
N SER A 565 -1.08 -9.40 0.90
CA SER A 565 -2.53 -9.19 1.15
C SER A 565 -3.15 -10.42 1.82
N ASP A 566 -2.69 -11.62 1.47
CA ASP A 566 -3.21 -12.88 2.00
C ASP A 566 -2.62 -13.24 3.38
N ASP A 567 -1.30 -13.16 3.55
CA ASP A 567 -0.63 -13.28 4.86
C ASP A 567 -1.22 -12.31 5.90
N ILE A 568 -1.31 -11.03 5.55
CA ILE A 568 -1.78 -10.00 6.48
C ILE A 568 -3.26 -10.18 6.81
N ARG A 569 -4.11 -10.59 5.84
CA ARG A 569 -5.53 -10.88 6.08
C ARG A 569 -5.67 -11.98 7.14
N VAL A 570 -4.99 -13.12 6.99
CA VAL A 570 -5.06 -14.20 8.00
C VAL A 570 -4.50 -13.71 9.34
N ALA A 571 -3.43 -12.92 9.35
CA ALA A 571 -2.80 -12.42 10.57
C ALA A 571 -3.70 -11.46 11.37
N ILE A 572 -4.24 -10.42 10.75
CA ILE A 572 -4.91 -9.32 11.48
C ILE A 572 -6.44 -9.36 11.48
N SER A 573 -7.06 -10.21 10.63
CA SER A 573 -8.51 -10.42 10.65
C SER A 573 -8.99 -10.99 11.99
N LYS A 574 -10.13 -10.50 12.50
CA LYS A 574 -10.80 -11.06 13.69
C LYS A 574 -11.53 -12.36 13.36
N LYS A 575 -11.98 -12.53 12.11
CA LYS A 575 -12.56 -13.79 11.61
C LYS A 575 -11.56 -14.95 11.61
N VAL A 576 -12.10 -16.14 11.88
CA VAL A 576 -11.43 -17.44 11.77
C VAL A 576 -11.85 -18.07 10.44
N PRO A 577 -10.94 -18.71 9.68
CA PRO A 577 -11.31 -19.47 8.48
C PRO A 577 -12.31 -20.59 8.80
N ARG A 578 -13.25 -20.84 7.89
CA ARG A 578 -14.16 -22.00 7.94
C ARG A 578 -13.39 -23.27 7.56
N PHE A 579 -12.51 -23.74 8.45
CA PHE A 579 -11.61 -24.86 8.19
C PHE A 579 -12.31 -26.09 7.63
N SER A 580 -13.48 -26.45 8.18
CA SER A 580 -14.31 -27.57 7.71
C SER A 580 -14.70 -27.41 6.23
N ASP A 581 -15.27 -26.26 5.86
CA ASP A 581 -15.71 -25.97 4.49
C ASP A 581 -14.54 -25.98 3.50
N ILE A 582 -13.40 -25.38 3.88
CA ILE A 582 -12.18 -25.33 3.05
C ILE A 582 -11.61 -26.74 2.84
N ILE A 583 -11.60 -27.57 3.89
CA ILE A 583 -11.16 -28.97 3.84
C ILE A 583 -12.11 -29.80 2.97
N GLU A 584 -13.43 -29.67 3.18
CA GLU A 584 -14.43 -30.41 2.41
C GLU A 584 -14.37 -30.07 0.92
N GLN A 585 -14.29 -28.78 0.56
CA GLN A 585 -14.13 -28.35 -0.83
C GLN A 585 -12.87 -28.95 -1.46
N LYS A 586 -11.75 -29.01 -0.73
CA LYS A 586 -10.50 -29.60 -1.22
C LYS A 586 -10.65 -31.11 -1.46
N LEU A 587 -11.26 -31.84 -0.53
CA LEU A 587 -11.54 -33.27 -0.66
C LEU A 587 -12.49 -33.54 -1.84
N GLN A 588 -13.55 -32.76 -2.01
CA GLN A 588 -14.45 -32.83 -3.17
C GLN A 588 -13.72 -32.57 -4.50
N LEU A 589 -12.75 -31.64 -4.55
CA LEU A 589 -11.93 -31.38 -5.73
C LEU A 589 -10.96 -32.52 -6.04
N GLN A 590 -10.36 -33.14 -5.02
CA GLN A 590 -9.57 -34.37 -5.18
C GLN A 590 -10.44 -35.53 -5.69
N GLN A 591 -11.64 -35.72 -5.15
CA GLN A 591 -12.60 -36.74 -5.60
C GLN A 591 -13.02 -36.54 -7.06
N LYS A 592 -13.39 -35.31 -7.46
CA LYS A 592 -13.72 -34.96 -8.85
C LYS A 592 -12.54 -35.21 -9.79
N SER A 593 -11.32 -34.91 -9.33
CA SER A 593 -10.09 -35.19 -10.07
C SER A 593 -9.87 -36.68 -10.26
N LEU A 594 -9.90 -37.47 -9.18
CA LEU A 594 -9.77 -38.94 -9.20
C LEU A 594 -10.82 -39.59 -10.12
N TYR A 595 -12.07 -39.13 -10.07
CA TYR A 595 -13.14 -39.60 -10.95
C TYR A 595 -12.85 -39.28 -12.43
N HIS A 596 -12.27 -38.11 -12.74
CA HIS A 596 -11.80 -37.79 -14.09
C HIS A 596 -10.63 -38.68 -14.51
N ILE A 597 -9.64 -38.95 -13.62
CA ILE A 597 -8.53 -39.89 -13.88
C ILE A 597 -9.09 -41.27 -14.25
N TRP A 598 -10.03 -41.78 -13.46
CA TRP A 598 -10.68 -43.07 -13.68
C TRP A 598 -11.40 -43.15 -15.03
N ASN A 599 -12.26 -42.17 -15.34
CA ASN A 599 -12.97 -42.10 -16.62
C ASN A 599 -12.02 -41.99 -17.84
N SER A 600 -10.94 -41.20 -17.73
CA SER A 600 -9.91 -41.13 -18.77
C SER A 600 -9.24 -42.49 -18.98
N SER A 601 -8.83 -43.17 -17.89
CA SER A 601 -8.20 -44.49 -17.96
C SER A 601 -9.12 -45.59 -18.52
N CYS A 602 -10.41 -45.58 -18.16
CA CYS A 602 -11.39 -46.52 -18.71
C CYS A 602 -11.60 -46.34 -20.22
N ASN A 603 -11.64 -45.10 -20.72
CA ASN A 603 -11.74 -44.84 -22.17
C ASN A 603 -10.56 -45.40 -22.99
N TRP A 604 -9.36 -45.46 -22.39
CA TRP A 604 -8.19 -46.04 -23.04
C TRP A 604 -8.23 -47.57 -23.11
N SER A 605 -8.79 -48.26 -22.11
CA SER A 605 -8.90 -49.73 -22.14
C SER A 605 -9.78 -50.22 -23.31
N HIS A 606 -10.86 -49.49 -23.61
CA HIS A 606 -11.71 -49.74 -24.79
C HIS A 606 -11.01 -49.49 -26.13
N ARG A 607 -10.00 -48.60 -26.20
CA ARG A 607 -9.19 -48.38 -27.42
C ARG A 607 -8.13 -49.45 -27.63
N LEU A 608 -7.48 -49.91 -26.56
CA LEU A 608 -6.45 -50.96 -26.63
C LEU A 608 -7.04 -52.32 -27.05
N ILE A 609 -8.21 -52.70 -26.54
CA ILE A 609 -8.87 -53.98 -26.91
C ILE A 609 -9.23 -54.03 -28.41
N LYS A 610 -9.44 -52.89 -29.08
CA LYS A 610 -9.68 -52.81 -30.53
C LYS A 610 -8.43 -52.97 -31.41
N LEU A 611 -7.23 -53.03 -30.84
CA LEU A 611 -5.96 -53.06 -31.57
C LEU A 611 -5.22 -54.41 -31.52
N THR A 612 -5.72 -55.40 -30.78
CA THR A 612 -4.98 -56.66 -30.49
C THR A 612 -5.55 -57.92 -31.15
N VAL A 613 -6.47 -57.81 -32.11
CA VAL A 613 -7.07 -58.97 -32.80
C VAL A 613 -6.87 -58.86 -34.32
N ILE A 614 -6.62 -60.02 -34.96
CA ILE A 614 -6.49 -60.30 -36.40
C ILE A 614 -5.08 -60.16 -37.01
N HIS A 615 -4.40 -61.30 -37.10
CA HIS A 615 -3.47 -61.85 -38.13
C HIS A 615 -3.33 -63.35 -37.72
N SER A 616 -3.51 -64.41 -38.51
CA SER A 616 -3.70 -64.70 -39.96
C SER A 616 -4.34 -66.12 -40.08
N PRO A 617 -4.49 -66.81 -41.25
CA PRO A 617 -4.63 -66.40 -42.66
C PRO A 617 -5.93 -66.95 -43.32
N SER A 618 -6.13 -66.70 -44.63
CA SER A 618 -7.29 -67.10 -45.47
C SER A 618 -7.19 -68.55 -46.04
N PRO A 619 -8.29 -69.15 -46.60
CA PRO A 619 -8.74 -68.86 -47.98
C PRO A 619 -10.28 -68.78 -48.24
N ASP A 620 -10.61 -68.36 -49.46
CA ASP A 620 -11.93 -68.19 -50.15
C ASP A 620 -12.81 -69.47 -50.31
N PRO A 621 -14.05 -69.40 -50.88
CA PRO A 621 -15.02 -68.28 -50.98
C PRO A 621 -16.51 -68.69 -50.73
N SER A 622 -17.42 -67.70 -50.86
CA SER A 622 -18.78 -67.77 -51.48
C SER A 622 -20.06 -67.59 -50.62
N THR A 623 -21.07 -67.03 -51.31
CA THR A 623 -22.49 -66.78 -50.97
C THR A 623 -22.87 -65.53 -50.15
N CYS A 624 -23.78 -64.76 -50.75
CA CYS A 624 -24.46 -63.55 -50.25
C CYS A 624 -25.74 -63.96 -49.45
N THR A 625 -26.54 -63.12 -48.80
CA THR A 625 -26.87 -61.68 -48.91
C THR A 625 -27.42 -61.12 -47.58
N GLU A 626 -27.16 -59.86 -47.25
CA GLU A 626 -27.97 -59.04 -46.33
C GLU A 626 -28.27 -57.65 -46.93
N GLN A 627 -29.31 -56.96 -46.44
CA GLN A 627 -29.83 -55.70 -47.00
C GLN A 627 -29.46 -54.44 -46.20
N THR A 628 -29.22 -53.33 -46.93
CA THR A 628 -29.31 -51.91 -46.51
C THR A 628 -28.36 -51.37 -45.42
N GLY A 629 -27.87 -50.11 -45.46
CA GLY A 629 -28.17 -48.95 -46.33
C GLY A 629 -26.97 -48.01 -46.57
N PRO A 630 -27.15 -46.82 -47.19
CA PRO A 630 -26.07 -46.06 -47.84
C PRO A 630 -25.25 -45.10 -46.93
N PRO A 631 -23.92 -44.97 -47.12
CA PRO A 631 -23.08 -43.99 -46.41
C PRO A 631 -23.22 -42.53 -46.91
N GLY A 632 -22.89 -41.57 -46.04
CA GLY A 632 -22.89 -40.12 -46.32
C GLY A 632 -21.72 -39.63 -47.20
N ARG A 633 -21.90 -38.44 -47.83
CA ARG A 633 -20.95 -37.85 -48.79
C ARG A 633 -19.79 -37.08 -48.13
N THR A 634 -18.60 -37.23 -48.69
CA THR A 634 -17.36 -36.51 -48.31
C THR A 634 -17.40 -35.03 -48.72
N GLY A 635 -16.84 -34.14 -47.89
CA GLY A 635 -16.75 -32.70 -48.15
C GLY A 635 -15.64 -32.27 -49.13
N ASN A 636 -15.85 -31.15 -49.82
CA ASN A 636 -14.94 -30.63 -50.85
C ASN A 636 -13.80 -29.75 -50.28
N ARG A 637 -12.66 -29.73 -50.98
CA ARG A 637 -11.41 -29.04 -50.60
C ARG A 637 -11.42 -27.54 -51.00
N GLY A 638 -10.91 -26.67 -50.13
CA GLY A 638 -10.87 -25.21 -50.35
C GLY A 638 -9.87 -24.74 -51.43
N LYS A 639 -10.12 -23.55 -52.00
CA LYS A 639 -9.29 -22.93 -53.07
C LYS A 639 -8.10 -22.12 -52.52
N PRO A 640 -6.95 -22.06 -53.23
CA PRO A 640 -5.83 -21.16 -52.89
C PRO A 640 -6.15 -19.67 -53.07
N GLY A 641 -5.46 -18.80 -52.31
CA GLY A 641 -5.61 -17.34 -52.36
C GLY A 641 -4.82 -16.64 -53.49
N PRO A 642 -5.18 -15.39 -53.85
CA PRO A 642 -4.57 -14.65 -54.96
C PRO A 642 -3.20 -14.03 -54.65
N LYS A 643 -2.42 -13.78 -55.70
CA LYS A 643 -1.04 -13.24 -55.66
C LYS A 643 -1.03 -11.70 -55.71
N GLY A 644 -0.15 -11.05 -54.95
CA GLY A 644 -0.07 -9.58 -54.84
C GLY A 644 0.46 -8.85 -56.08
N LYS A 645 0.17 -7.55 -56.18
CA LYS A 645 0.59 -6.66 -57.29
C LYS A 645 2.01 -6.09 -57.07
N ALA A 646 2.74 -5.86 -58.16
CA ALA A 646 4.09 -5.29 -58.15
C ALA A 646 4.09 -3.74 -58.21
N GLY A 647 5.16 -3.11 -57.70
CA GLY A 647 5.33 -1.65 -57.63
C GLY A 647 5.86 -1.00 -58.92
N ALA A 648 5.76 0.34 -58.99
CA ALA A 648 6.19 1.15 -60.12
C ALA A 648 7.59 1.77 -59.93
N ILE A 649 8.39 1.84 -61.00
CA ILE A 649 9.72 2.46 -61.04
C ILE A 649 9.75 3.48 -62.19
N GLY A 650 10.35 4.66 -61.94
CA GLY A 650 10.32 5.81 -62.85
C GLY A 650 11.30 5.76 -64.03
N ARG A 651 11.26 6.81 -64.88
CA ARG A 651 12.15 7.02 -66.03
C ARG A 651 12.63 8.48 -66.10
N ALA A 652 13.85 8.70 -66.62
CA ALA A 652 14.41 10.01 -66.99
C ALA A 652 14.80 10.01 -68.49
N GLY A 653 15.02 11.18 -69.13
CA GLY A 653 15.25 11.25 -70.59
C GLY A 653 16.12 12.43 -71.10
N PRO A 654 16.28 12.58 -72.44
CA PRO A 654 16.79 13.77 -73.17
C PRO A 654 15.79 14.23 -74.29
N ARG A 655 16.07 15.07 -75.32
CA ARG A 655 16.72 16.40 -75.55
C ARG A 655 16.57 16.68 -77.09
N GLY A 656 16.32 17.85 -77.68
CA GLY A 656 16.14 19.24 -77.23
C GLY A 656 15.34 20.08 -78.28
N PRO A 657 15.45 21.43 -78.36
CA PRO A 657 14.35 22.27 -78.89
C PRO A 657 14.53 22.94 -80.27
N LYS A 658 13.38 23.30 -80.88
CA LYS A 658 13.15 24.34 -81.92
C LYS A 658 11.62 24.60 -81.97
N GLY A 659 11.05 25.79 -82.16
CA GLY A 659 11.57 27.17 -82.22
C GLY A 659 10.57 28.14 -81.55
N VAL A 660 10.26 29.32 -82.14
CA VAL A 660 9.21 30.24 -81.64
C VAL A 660 8.43 30.95 -82.76
N SER A 661 7.17 31.29 -82.51
CA SER A 661 6.51 32.53 -82.99
C SER A 661 5.39 32.90 -82.02
N GLY A 662 5.26 34.19 -81.70
CA GLY A 662 4.63 34.66 -80.45
C GLY A 662 3.20 35.19 -80.56
N ALA A 663 2.61 35.47 -79.39
CA ALA A 663 1.35 36.20 -79.24
C ALA A 663 1.58 37.70 -78.92
N PRO A 664 0.61 38.60 -79.15
CA PRO A 664 0.79 40.05 -79.08
C PRO A 664 1.21 40.62 -77.70
N GLY A 665 1.86 41.79 -77.74
CA GLY A 665 2.55 42.40 -76.60
C GLY A 665 1.66 43.04 -75.52
N LYS A 666 2.25 43.21 -74.32
CA LYS A 666 1.64 43.91 -73.17
C LYS A 666 1.99 45.40 -73.19
N HIS A 667 1.14 46.22 -72.56
CA HIS A 667 1.40 47.64 -72.29
C HIS A 667 2.65 47.87 -71.41
N GLY A 668 3.25 49.06 -71.56
CA GLY A 668 4.51 49.47 -70.93
C GLY A 668 4.45 49.77 -69.42
N THR A 669 5.63 50.02 -68.85
CA THR A 669 5.94 49.82 -67.43
C THR A 669 5.97 51.09 -66.57
N PRO A 670 5.42 51.05 -65.33
CA PRO A 670 5.93 51.82 -64.20
C PRO A 670 7.22 51.21 -63.61
N GLY A 671 8.15 52.05 -63.16
CA GLY A 671 9.51 51.66 -62.77
C GLY A 671 9.64 50.83 -61.47
N LYS A 672 10.79 50.15 -61.32
CA LYS A 672 11.12 49.28 -60.18
C LYS A 672 11.23 50.08 -58.87
N LYS A 673 10.29 49.89 -57.95
CA LYS A 673 10.48 50.23 -56.53
C LYS A 673 11.40 49.17 -55.90
N GLY A 674 12.38 49.58 -55.09
CA GLY A 674 13.37 48.68 -54.50
C GLY A 674 12.75 47.59 -53.62
N PRO A 675 13.47 46.47 -53.36
CA PRO A 675 12.96 45.39 -52.54
C PRO A 675 12.58 45.91 -51.15
N LYS A 676 11.30 45.77 -50.80
CA LYS A 676 10.80 46.01 -49.45
C LYS A 676 11.56 45.07 -48.50
N GLY A 677 12.13 45.61 -47.43
CA GLY A 677 12.90 44.82 -46.45
C GLY A 677 12.09 43.61 -45.95
N ARG A 678 12.78 42.53 -45.58
CA ARG A 678 12.12 41.33 -45.02
C ARG A 678 11.18 41.77 -43.91
N LYS A 679 9.92 41.34 -43.99
CA LYS A 679 8.95 41.52 -42.90
C LYS A 679 9.60 40.91 -41.65
N GLY A 680 9.71 41.69 -40.57
CA GLY A 680 10.19 41.18 -39.30
C GLY A 680 9.36 39.97 -38.88
N GLU A 681 9.99 39.04 -38.17
CA GLU A 681 9.29 37.91 -37.59
C GLU A 681 8.12 38.42 -36.73
N PRO A 682 6.95 37.75 -36.75
CA PRO A 682 5.86 38.11 -35.85
C PRO A 682 6.38 38.12 -34.41
N GLY A 683 6.14 39.21 -33.68
CA GLY A 683 6.45 39.25 -32.26
C GLY A 683 5.74 38.09 -31.54
N LEU A 684 6.39 37.56 -30.50
CA LEU A 684 5.82 36.51 -29.67
C LEU A 684 4.38 36.88 -29.25
N PRO A 685 3.42 35.94 -29.29
CA PRO A 685 2.08 36.19 -28.78
C PRO A 685 2.14 36.71 -27.35
N GLY A 686 1.42 37.80 -27.07
CA GLY A 686 1.25 38.27 -25.70
C GLY A 686 0.56 37.20 -24.83
N PRO A 687 0.74 37.22 -23.50
CA PRO A 687 0.16 36.20 -22.62
C PRO A 687 -1.37 36.16 -22.77
N CYS A 688 -1.90 35.01 -23.14
CA CYS A 688 -3.34 34.84 -23.28
C CYS A 688 -3.96 34.57 -21.90
N SER A 689 -4.67 35.56 -21.36
CA SER A 689 -5.31 35.49 -20.04
C SER A 689 -6.62 34.70 -20.06
N CYS A 690 -6.54 33.41 -20.39
CA CYS A 690 -7.62 32.45 -20.20
C CYS A 690 -7.12 31.03 -19.90
N GLY A 691 -7.41 30.52 -18.69
CA GLY A 691 -7.46 29.08 -18.39
C GLY A 691 -6.15 28.28 -18.34
N SER A 692 -4.98 28.93 -18.20
CA SER A 692 -3.69 28.26 -18.00
C SER A 692 -2.80 29.08 -17.05
N GLY A 693 -1.91 28.50 -16.25
CA GLY A 693 -1.69 27.09 -15.92
C GLY A 693 -0.62 27.02 -14.83
N ARG A 694 -0.74 26.11 -13.85
CA ARG A 694 0.31 25.94 -12.81
C ARG A 694 1.66 25.75 -13.50
N ALA A 695 2.65 26.54 -13.11
CA ALA A 695 3.97 26.49 -13.72
C ALA A 695 4.58 25.09 -13.52
N LYS A 696 5.00 24.44 -14.61
CA LYS A 696 5.57 23.09 -14.60
C LYS A 696 7.02 23.14 -15.05
N SER A 697 7.87 22.46 -14.29
CA SER A 697 9.31 22.40 -14.54
C SER A 697 9.83 21.14 -13.89
N ALA A 698 10.09 20.10 -14.68
CA ALA A 698 10.55 18.80 -14.18
C ALA A 698 11.36 18.04 -15.22
N PHE A 699 12.47 17.44 -14.82
CA PHE A 699 13.25 16.56 -15.68
C PHE A 699 13.71 15.30 -14.93
N SER A 700 13.89 14.22 -15.68
CA SER A 700 14.59 13.02 -15.24
C SER A 700 15.37 12.45 -16.43
N VAL A 701 16.65 12.20 -16.21
CA VAL A 701 17.61 11.89 -17.27
C VAL A 701 18.64 10.87 -16.80
N ALA A 702 19.12 10.05 -17.72
CA ALA A 702 20.12 9.01 -17.49
C ALA A 702 21.35 9.23 -18.38
N VAL A 703 22.52 8.79 -17.93
CA VAL A 703 23.71 8.67 -18.79
C VAL A 703 23.61 7.41 -19.66
N THR A 704 24.19 7.43 -20.86
CA THR A 704 24.38 6.23 -21.70
C THR A 704 25.84 5.73 -21.75
N LYS A 705 26.73 6.32 -20.95
CA LYS A 705 28.18 6.06 -20.97
C LYS A 705 28.80 6.19 -19.58
N SER A 706 29.56 5.17 -19.18
CA SER A 706 30.43 5.21 -18.01
C SER A 706 31.55 6.25 -18.17
N TYR A 707 32.10 6.72 -17.05
CA TYR A 707 33.28 7.58 -16.98
C TYR A 707 33.20 8.89 -17.79
N PRO A 708 32.20 9.76 -17.55
CA PRO A 708 32.11 11.08 -18.17
C PRO A 708 33.33 11.94 -17.84
N ARG A 709 33.59 12.99 -18.63
CA ARG A 709 34.76 13.85 -18.41
C ARG A 709 34.70 14.55 -17.05
N GLU A 710 35.78 14.43 -16.29
CA GLU A 710 35.97 15.09 -15.01
C GLU A 710 35.97 16.62 -15.13
N ARG A 711 35.63 17.32 -14.04
CA ARG A 711 35.63 18.78 -13.92
C ARG A 711 34.76 19.54 -14.94
N LEU A 712 33.83 18.84 -15.59
CA LEU A 712 32.82 19.40 -16.50
C LEU A 712 31.42 18.91 -16.08
N PRO A 713 30.35 19.59 -16.52
CA PRO A 713 28.99 19.08 -16.37
C PRO A 713 28.83 17.70 -17.02
N ILE A 714 28.30 16.74 -16.26
CA ILE A 714 27.97 15.40 -16.74
C ILE A 714 26.77 15.50 -17.67
N LYS A 715 26.88 14.91 -18.86
CA LYS A 715 25.81 14.90 -19.86
C LYS A 715 24.99 13.62 -19.72
N PHE A 716 23.80 13.76 -19.15
CA PHE A 716 22.78 12.72 -19.14
C PHE A 716 22.00 12.87 -20.46
N ASP A 717 22.23 11.95 -21.39
CA ASP A 717 21.77 12.05 -22.78
C ASP A 717 20.54 11.19 -23.11
N LYS A 718 20.18 10.24 -22.23
CA LYS A 718 18.92 9.48 -22.27
C LYS A 718 17.86 10.27 -21.47
N ILE A 719 16.99 10.99 -22.17
CA ILE A 719 15.88 11.73 -21.54
C ILE A 719 14.75 10.76 -21.20
N LEU A 720 14.38 10.68 -19.92
CA LEU A 720 13.18 9.97 -19.45
C LEU A 720 11.99 10.93 -19.40
N MET A 721 12.21 12.16 -18.90
CA MET A 721 11.24 13.26 -18.83
C MET A 721 11.95 14.62 -18.89
N ASN A 722 11.31 15.62 -19.50
CA ASN A 722 11.81 17.02 -19.54
C ASN A 722 10.64 18.01 -19.74
N GLU A 723 9.67 17.97 -18.83
CA GLU A 723 8.51 18.87 -18.81
C GLU A 723 8.96 20.32 -18.57
N GLY A 724 8.54 21.21 -19.46
CA GLY A 724 9.04 22.60 -19.53
C GLY A 724 10.32 22.76 -20.36
N GLY A 725 11.02 21.68 -20.75
CA GLY A 725 12.21 21.73 -21.59
C GLY A 725 13.44 22.37 -20.93
N HIS A 726 13.43 22.50 -19.60
CA HIS A 726 14.42 23.24 -18.81
C HIS A 726 15.74 22.48 -18.61
N TYR A 727 15.79 21.16 -18.83
CA TYR A 727 17.06 20.42 -18.89
C TYR A 727 17.61 20.36 -20.32
N ASN A 728 18.90 20.68 -20.48
CA ASN A 728 19.60 20.66 -21.76
C ASN A 728 20.67 19.56 -21.81
N ALA A 729 20.30 18.42 -22.39
CA ALA A 729 21.16 17.24 -22.56
C ALA A 729 22.47 17.52 -23.35
N SER A 730 22.50 18.54 -24.22
CA SER A 730 23.74 18.90 -24.93
C SER A 730 24.78 19.57 -24.00
N SER A 731 24.32 20.19 -22.91
CA SER A 731 25.15 20.90 -21.93
C SER A 731 25.36 20.14 -20.62
N GLY A 732 24.43 19.25 -20.25
CA GLY A 732 24.42 18.58 -18.94
C GLY A 732 23.73 19.36 -17.82
N LYS A 733 23.12 20.51 -18.13
CA LYS A 733 22.56 21.45 -17.14
C LYS A 733 21.04 21.55 -17.19
N PHE A 734 20.44 21.71 -16.02
CA PHE A 734 19.12 22.32 -15.84
C PHE A 734 19.26 23.85 -15.79
N VAL A 735 18.36 24.59 -16.43
CA VAL A 735 18.28 26.05 -16.37
C VAL A 735 16.88 26.44 -15.88
N CYS A 736 16.82 27.17 -14.78
CA CYS A 736 15.57 27.54 -14.13
C CYS A 736 14.74 28.49 -15.00
N GLY A 737 13.63 27.99 -15.56
CA GLY A 737 12.66 28.83 -16.29
C GLY A 737 11.61 29.50 -15.40
N VAL A 738 11.34 28.92 -14.22
CA VAL A 738 10.29 29.32 -13.28
C VAL A 738 10.90 29.50 -11.88
N PRO A 739 10.91 30.73 -11.30
CA PRO A 739 11.36 30.97 -9.94
C PRO A 739 10.61 30.12 -8.91
N GLY A 740 11.31 29.62 -7.91
CA GLY A 740 10.70 28.87 -6.81
C GLY A 740 11.62 27.84 -6.16
N ILE A 741 10.99 26.94 -5.39
CA ILE A 741 11.64 25.88 -4.63
C ILE A 741 11.67 24.60 -5.46
N TYR A 742 12.86 24.04 -5.69
CA TYR A 742 13.11 22.82 -6.47
C TYR A 742 13.69 21.71 -5.61
N TYR A 743 13.24 20.47 -5.84
CA TYR A 743 13.94 19.26 -5.41
C TYR A 743 14.88 18.79 -6.52
N PHE A 744 16.07 18.31 -6.15
CA PHE A 744 16.98 17.58 -7.04
C PHE A 744 17.44 16.30 -6.36
N SER A 745 17.47 15.19 -7.09
CA SER A 745 18.11 13.94 -6.67
C SER A 745 18.94 13.31 -7.79
N TYR A 746 19.88 12.46 -7.40
CA TYR A 746 20.66 11.64 -8.30
C TYR A 746 21.03 10.33 -7.65
N ASP A 747 21.12 9.30 -8.48
CA ASP A 747 21.37 7.91 -8.09
C ASP A 747 22.39 7.37 -9.08
N ILE A 748 23.63 7.20 -8.63
CA ILE A 748 24.78 6.94 -9.51
C ILE A 748 25.35 5.57 -9.21
N THR A 749 25.24 4.66 -10.18
CA THR A 749 25.90 3.37 -10.12
C THR A 749 27.42 3.55 -10.15
N LEU A 750 28.11 2.87 -9.23
CA LEU A 750 29.55 2.92 -9.02
C LEU A 750 30.20 1.60 -9.47
N ALA A 751 31.31 1.69 -10.21
CA ALA A 751 32.14 0.54 -10.54
C ALA A 751 33.62 0.91 -10.75
N ASN A 752 34.51 -0.03 -10.43
CA ASN A 752 35.96 -0.05 -10.74
C ASN A 752 36.84 1.06 -10.12
N LYS A 753 36.30 2.23 -9.79
CA LYS A 753 37.00 3.36 -9.15
C LYS A 753 36.12 3.98 -8.07
N HIS A 754 36.69 4.78 -7.16
CA HIS A 754 35.90 5.61 -6.26
C HIS A 754 35.15 6.72 -7.04
N LEU A 755 34.09 7.29 -6.45
CA LEU A 755 33.32 8.38 -7.05
C LEU A 755 33.36 9.62 -6.17
N ALA A 756 33.65 10.78 -6.77
CA ALA A 756 33.56 12.09 -6.15
C ALA A 756 32.69 13.03 -7.00
N ILE A 757 31.36 12.95 -6.81
CA ILE A 757 30.37 13.70 -7.58
C ILE A 757 29.75 14.82 -6.73
N GLY A 758 29.51 15.98 -7.34
CA GLY A 758 28.89 17.11 -6.67
C GLY A 758 27.77 17.73 -7.48
N LEU A 759 26.71 18.13 -6.78
CA LEU A 759 25.63 18.94 -7.34
C LEU A 759 26.03 20.41 -7.24
N VAL A 760 26.04 21.09 -8.38
CA VAL A 760 26.53 22.46 -8.56
C VAL A 760 25.38 23.37 -8.94
N HIS A 761 25.26 24.52 -8.27
CA HIS A 761 24.32 25.60 -8.58
C HIS A 761 25.12 26.87 -8.83
N ASN A 762 24.99 27.47 -10.02
CA ASN A 762 25.72 28.67 -10.43
C ASN A 762 27.24 28.62 -10.14
N GLY A 763 27.86 27.46 -10.38
CA GLY A 763 29.29 27.22 -10.13
C GLY A 763 29.69 26.89 -8.69
N GLN A 764 28.77 26.94 -7.73
CA GLN A 764 29.01 26.56 -6.33
C GLN A 764 28.50 25.14 -6.03
N TYR A 765 29.34 24.31 -5.41
CA TYR A 765 28.92 22.98 -4.94
C TYR A 765 27.93 23.11 -3.77
N ARG A 766 26.72 22.56 -3.95
CA ARG A 766 25.66 22.48 -2.92
C ARG A 766 25.70 21.15 -2.16
N ILE A 767 25.94 20.06 -2.88
CA ILE A 767 26.22 18.74 -2.30
C ILE A 767 27.54 18.23 -2.87
N ARG A 768 28.28 17.47 -2.07
CA ARG A 768 29.37 16.59 -2.53
C ARG A 768 29.12 15.21 -1.95
N THR A 769 28.99 14.22 -2.81
CA THR A 769 28.90 12.80 -2.46
C THR A 769 30.21 12.14 -2.84
N PHE A 770 30.83 11.50 -1.87
CA PHE A 770 31.99 10.63 -2.08
C PHE A 770 31.60 9.20 -1.72
N ASP A 771 31.92 8.26 -2.59
CA ASP A 771 31.70 6.84 -2.35
C ASP A 771 32.93 6.02 -2.77
N ALA A 772 33.32 5.10 -1.90
CA ALA A 772 34.56 4.36 -1.96
C ALA A 772 34.31 2.93 -2.43
N ASN A 773 34.37 2.72 -3.75
CA ASN A 773 34.32 1.38 -4.35
C ASN A 773 35.19 0.37 -3.57
N THR A 774 34.54 -0.63 -2.98
CA THR A 774 35.17 -1.68 -2.17
C THR A 774 35.53 -2.96 -2.94
N GLY A 775 35.27 -2.98 -4.25
CA GLY A 775 35.45 -4.15 -5.13
C GLY A 775 34.14 -4.72 -5.70
N ASN A 776 32.99 -4.20 -5.26
CA ASN A 776 31.67 -4.54 -5.76
C ASN A 776 31.06 -3.39 -6.58
N HIS A 777 29.84 -3.58 -7.08
CA HIS A 777 29.02 -2.52 -7.63
C HIS A 777 28.18 -1.90 -6.52
N ASP A 778 28.38 -0.61 -6.27
CA ASP A 778 27.68 0.18 -5.25
C ASP A 778 26.79 1.25 -5.92
N VAL A 779 25.92 1.92 -5.17
CA VAL A 779 25.08 3.04 -5.67
C VAL A 779 25.23 4.25 -4.75
N ALA A 780 25.73 5.34 -5.32
CA ALA A 780 25.95 6.60 -4.63
C ALA A 780 24.83 7.58 -4.95
N SER A 781 23.96 7.83 -3.98
CA SER A 781 22.82 8.75 -4.14
C SER A 781 23.03 10.08 -3.40
N GLY A 782 22.28 11.10 -3.80
CA GLY A 782 22.23 12.38 -3.09
C GLY A 782 21.06 13.24 -3.54
N SER A 783 20.47 13.99 -2.61
CA SER A 783 19.38 14.93 -2.91
C SER A 783 19.42 16.18 -2.05
N THR A 784 18.80 17.26 -2.54
CA THR A 784 18.62 18.50 -1.78
C THR A 784 17.48 19.34 -2.36
N ILE A 785 17.07 20.34 -1.59
CA ILE A 785 16.09 21.35 -1.99
C ILE A 785 16.84 22.68 -2.22
N LEU A 786 16.61 23.33 -3.36
CA LEU A 786 17.19 24.63 -3.71
C LEU A 786 16.10 25.63 -4.07
N ALA A 787 16.16 26.83 -3.49
CA ALA A 787 15.47 28.00 -4.05
C ALA A 787 16.25 28.49 -5.28
N LEU A 788 15.60 28.57 -6.43
CA LEU A 788 16.19 29.00 -7.70
C LEU A 788 15.46 30.22 -8.26
N LYS A 789 16.23 31.18 -8.78
CA LYS A 789 15.72 32.30 -9.57
C LYS A 789 15.72 31.97 -11.05
N GLN A 790 14.94 32.68 -11.85
CA GLN A 790 14.95 32.52 -13.30
C GLN A 790 16.36 32.75 -13.86
N GLY A 791 16.84 31.81 -14.67
CA GLY A 791 18.20 31.80 -15.22
C GLY A 791 19.25 31.05 -14.40
N ASP A 792 18.95 30.61 -13.17
CA ASP A 792 19.88 29.81 -12.38
C ASP A 792 20.16 28.44 -13.03
N GLU A 793 21.43 28.03 -13.04
CA GLU A 793 21.88 26.76 -13.61
C GLU A 793 22.20 25.73 -12.52
N VAL A 794 21.72 24.49 -12.68
CA VAL A 794 22.04 23.35 -11.80
C VAL A 794 22.53 22.15 -12.61
N TRP A 795 23.61 21.49 -12.16
CA TRP A 795 24.18 20.32 -12.82
C TRP A 795 24.94 19.39 -11.87
N LEU A 796 25.32 18.21 -12.35
CA LEU A 796 26.25 17.31 -11.66
C LEU A 796 27.63 17.32 -12.31
N GLN A 797 28.67 17.25 -11.50
CA GLN A 797 30.06 17.30 -11.94
C GLN A 797 30.95 16.44 -11.03
N ILE A 798 31.88 15.71 -11.64
CA ILE A 798 32.94 15.01 -10.91
C ILE A 798 33.99 16.04 -10.51
N PHE A 799 34.19 16.23 -9.20
CA PHE A 799 34.95 17.37 -8.66
C PHE A 799 36.40 17.04 -8.30
N TYR A 800 36.74 15.75 -8.17
CA TYR A 800 38.09 15.28 -7.91
C TYR A 800 38.60 14.46 -9.09
N SER A 801 39.90 14.57 -9.41
CA SER A 801 40.48 13.80 -10.51
C SER A 801 40.77 12.37 -10.11
N GLU A 802 40.66 11.44 -11.05
CA GLU A 802 40.82 9.98 -10.87
C GLU A 802 39.71 9.29 -10.05
N GLN A 803 38.90 10.04 -9.29
CA GLN A 803 37.72 9.56 -8.55
C GLN A 803 36.44 9.62 -9.40
N ASN A 804 36.53 8.96 -10.56
CA ASN A 804 35.48 8.86 -11.55
C ASN A 804 35.08 7.38 -11.73
N GLY A 805 34.24 6.88 -10.83
CA GLY A 805 33.69 5.52 -10.87
C GLY A 805 32.27 5.42 -11.43
N LEU A 806 31.70 6.52 -11.96
CA LEU A 806 30.34 6.52 -12.51
C LEU A 806 30.22 5.51 -13.65
N PHE A 807 29.26 4.60 -13.53
CA PHE A 807 29.09 3.46 -14.40
C PHE A 807 27.68 3.38 -15.01
N TYR A 808 27.61 2.72 -16.17
CA TYR A 808 26.40 2.42 -16.91
C TYR A 808 26.59 1.14 -17.73
N ASP A 809 25.56 0.30 -17.72
CA ASP A 809 25.43 -0.90 -18.54
C ASP A 809 23.98 -1.01 -19.05
N PRO A 810 23.77 -1.11 -20.37
CA PRO A 810 22.43 -1.05 -20.98
C PRO A 810 21.49 -2.20 -20.60
N TYR A 811 21.95 -3.24 -19.90
CA TYR A 811 21.13 -4.39 -19.52
C TYR A 811 20.68 -4.39 -18.05
N TRP A 812 21.43 -3.75 -17.14
CA TRP A 812 21.19 -3.92 -15.70
C TRP A 812 21.53 -2.71 -14.80
N THR A 813 22.04 -1.58 -15.34
CA THR A 813 22.27 -0.37 -14.52
C THR A 813 21.91 0.92 -15.25
N ASP A 814 21.32 1.86 -14.51
CA ASP A 814 21.19 3.25 -14.91
C ASP A 814 21.93 4.14 -13.90
N SER A 815 22.37 5.32 -14.32
CA SER A 815 22.82 6.39 -13.43
C SER A 815 22.02 7.64 -13.75
N LEU A 816 21.25 8.13 -12.79
CA LEU A 816 20.14 9.07 -12.96
C LEU A 816 20.43 10.45 -12.36
N PHE A 817 19.81 11.47 -12.94
CA PHE A 817 19.69 12.81 -12.37
C PHE A 817 18.27 13.33 -12.63
N THR A 818 17.62 13.80 -11.58
CA THR A 818 16.21 14.22 -11.58
C THR A 818 16.09 15.56 -10.84
N GLY A 819 15.18 16.42 -11.29
CA GLY A 819 14.82 17.61 -10.54
C GLY A 819 13.49 18.21 -10.97
N PHE A 820 12.73 18.75 -10.02
CA PHE A 820 11.40 19.30 -10.27
C PHE A 820 11.03 20.44 -9.31
N LEU A 821 10.16 21.32 -9.78
CA LEU A 821 9.57 22.42 -9.01
C LEU A 821 8.56 21.87 -7.98
N ILE A 822 8.75 22.23 -6.72
CA ILE A 822 7.83 21.93 -5.62
C ILE A 822 6.81 23.08 -5.48
N TYR A 823 7.31 24.31 -5.39
CA TYR A 823 6.51 25.53 -5.22
C TYR A 823 7.05 26.62 -6.15
N ALA A 824 6.19 27.19 -7.00
CA ALA A 824 6.51 28.42 -7.72
C ALA A 824 6.44 29.62 -6.76
N ASP A 825 7.35 30.58 -6.91
CA ASP A 825 7.18 31.87 -6.26
C ASP A 825 5.93 32.57 -6.85
N GLN A 826 5.09 33.15 -5.99
CA GLN A 826 3.85 33.81 -6.43
C GLN A 826 4.07 35.29 -6.76
N ASP A 827 3.91 35.65 -8.03
CA ASP A 827 3.96 37.04 -8.51
C ASP A 827 2.70 37.87 -8.16
N ASN A 828 2.21 37.82 -6.90
CA ASN A 828 1.43 38.91 -6.26
C ASN A 828 1.01 38.56 -4.80
N PRO A 829 1.26 39.42 -3.79
CA PRO A 829 0.80 39.21 -2.41
C PRO A 829 -0.70 39.47 -2.13
N ASN A 830 -1.54 39.69 -3.14
CA ASN A 830 -2.81 40.42 -3.00
C ASN A 830 -4.08 39.67 -3.47
N GLU A 831 -4.08 38.34 -3.52
CA GLU A 831 -5.31 37.53 -3.61
C GLU A 831 -5.27 36.37 -2.61
N LEU A 832 -5.99 36.55 -1.49
CA LEU A 832 -6.27 35.57 -0.43
C LEU A 832 -7.74 35.73 0.00
#